data_AF-A0AB34JE74-F1
#
_entry.id   AF-A0AB34JE74-F1
#
_cell.length_a   1.000
_cell.length_b   1.000
_cell.length_c   1.000
_cell.angle_alpha   90.00
_cell.angle_beta   90.00
_cell.angle_gamma   90.00
#
_symmetry.space_group_name_H-M   'P 1'
#
loop_
_entity.id
_entity.type
_entity.pdbx_description
1 polymer ?
#
loop_
_entity_poly.entity_id
_entity_poly.type
_entity_poly.pdbx_seq_one_letter_code
_entity_poly.pdbx_strand_id
1 'polypeptide(L)'
;MLPTHQSFGAHLGSLGSSQEENFLHAWFVPTSFEVRAETRYGDEVRVVGSPPSLGSWNPLHGVRLVTNASLYPVWRCDPLLLNESEVEFKFVIVRADGSIEWEERANRHLPLQGADEAHVIADWNAADGPATHPLMPASPAAAARTPRIGAQATSGTGVKILAPPSTATTRSPGSASTAGAPPATISRSDSGLVERLLVVEHHLPFILTKDESGAWSGKWDDTALLATSVQGGRHLMGTLNIEVLFVGCPQQHVPKESQEEVRAFLAKYNCIPVFLEDSLYKQHGRGYCSTVLWPLLHNQLPERHAGGEGGDGSVVPTLWDAYVKANDAFAHVLIKVIRPGDLIWIHSYPLLLVPSALQTLKVPSTCIVSLFLHTPFPSPEVWRVLPHRTQLLQGMLASHVVGFHLFEYARHFMTSCRRLLGLGENVGAGPAGGVLSIDLGKRLVTITVSHVGIDHDVLQHRLRQVETQQHRDDLLAKCKIKGRTVIGGVEMLNPLQGTLLKLLAYEMLLKDYPMWRSRLTMVQVCFPDKCRPRSSEMESTEIRRVVSRIRSAFGEDSIYYFEVGTELPKEWSVNGRLALFCLLDVLLNCAMRDGLNLLPFEYVLSKATLHQSQITSAGIVVLSEFVGCSHVLNGGIRVNPFNLEHVVEQLDTALSMPINERAARLAKDHKFTCDNTTATWLKVAVHDMRRVRSAATALAPCTRSLRSGQPLNPLPVEAVQRAYSSASHRLILLGFDGTIIQQDKVNQHLKNFQDFSGHSLSPPAAVLICLETLCADPRNVVCVISGRGRVDMEATLGGIKGLGLAAELGFLQRKPGMKRSADDDTQWHRTAIINDSPWRELASPVLLWYTMRTNGSYVKWQESAVQWCYHDADPDFGRFQGRQLTSSLLAKLEGTGVYIGHSHAKCTVEVRLSGVNKGIAADALLSSAQEEAPVDFVLCVGDDDDDEYMLSAMTARVSSPDMRERLLGRSFLVTVGNRAKSHAQYQTNSARDVLSLLELLSGNSVGPAMVEPVQQRWRGAASFTH
;
A
#
# COMPACT_ATOMS: atom_id res chain seq x y z
N MET A 1 -16.96 46.72 -37.93
CA MET A 1 -18.07 46.46 -38.87
C MET A 1 -18.08 44.96 -39.17
N LEU A 2 -19.21 44.29 -38.90
CA LEU A 2 -19.52 42.92 -39.34
C LEU A 2 -19.62 42.86 -40.89
N PRO A 3 -19.36 41.70 -41.51
CA PRO A 3 -20.44 40.78 -41.93
C PRO A 3 -20.09 39.28 -41.70
N THR A 4 -20.91 38.51 -40.98
CA THR A 4 -21.93 37.50 -41.43
C THR A 4 -21.45 36.20 -42.08
N HIS A 5 -21.67 35.11 -41.30
CA HIS A 5 -21.90 33.68 -41.58
C HIS A 5 -22.08 33.14 -43.02
N GLN A 6 -21.37 32.04 -43.30
CA GLN A 6 -21.79 30.70 -43.82
C GLN A 6 -20.48 29.88 -43.96
N SER A 7 -20.29 28.59 -43.64
CA SER A 7 -21.12 27.44 -43.26
C SER A 7 -20.15 26.33 -42.80
N PHE A 8 -20.34 25.67 -41.66
CA PHE A 8 -19.88 24.29 -41.41
C PHE A 8 -20.67 23.73 -40.23
N GLY A 9 -21.82 23.12 -40.55
CA GLY A 9 -22.52 22.21 -39.67
C GLY A 9 -22.34 20.80 -40.22
N ALA A 10 -21.49 20.00 -39.54
CA ALA A 10 -21.53 18.54 -39.44
C ALA A 10 -20.22 18.09 -38.75
N HIS A 11 -20.34 17.20 -37.77
CA HIS A 11 -19.27 16.63 -36.91
C HIS A 11 -18.90 17.40 -35.64
N LEU A 12 -19.89 17.64 -34.78
CA LEU A 12 -19.70 17.68 -33.32
C LEU A 12 -20.95 17.07 -32.68
N GLY A 13 -21.02 15.75 -32.76
CA GLY A 13 -22.03 14.92 -32.09
C GLY A 13 -21.33 13.68 -31.56
N SER A 14 -21.43 13.48 -30.24
CA SER A 14 -20.90 12.37 -29.44
C SER A 14 -19.37 12.23 -29.34
N LEU A 15 -18.74 13.14 -28.59
CA LEU A 15 -17.71 12.70 -27.64
C LEU A 15 -18.48 12.21 -26.42
N GLY A 16 -18.58 10.89 -26.29
CA GLY A 16 -19.23 10.25 -25.15
C GLY A 16 -18.57 10.71 -23.85
N SER A 17 -19.39 11.16 -22.91
CA SER A 17 -18.99 11.37 -21.52
C SER A 17 -18.23 10.13 -21.02
N SER A 18 -17.06 10.37 -20.44
CA SER A 18 -16.23 9.28 -19.94
C SER A 18 -16.90 8.66 -18.72
N GLN A 19 -16.90 7.32 -18.61
CA GLN A 19 -17.40 6.63 -17.40
C GLN A 19 -16.59 6.97 -16.13
N GLU A 20 -15.43 7.63 -16.25
CA GLU A 20 -14.67 8.18 -15.12
C GLU A 20 -15.37 9.39 -14.49
N GLU A 21 -16.01 10.26 -15.27
CA GLU A 21 -16.77 11.41 -14.76
C GLU A 21 -18.05 10.97 -14.03
N ASN A 22 -18.71 9.91 -14.50
CA ASN A 22 -19.87 9.31 -13.81
C ASN A 22 -19.51 8.58 -12.52
N PHE A 23 -18.22 8.29 -12.26
CA PHE A 23 -17.78 7.55 -11.07
C PHE A 23 -17.58 8.46 -9.85
N LEU A 24 -17.23 9.73 -10.06
CA LEU A 24 -17.03 10.71 -8.98
C LEU A 24 -18.37 11.22 -8.42
N HIS A 25 -19.36 11.46 -9.29
CA HIS A 25 -20.73 11.80 -8.88
C HIS A 25 -21.44 10.66 -8.13
N ALA A 26 -20.96 9.41 -8.21
CA ALA A 26 -21.57 8.27 -7.53
C ALA A 26 -21.03 8.00 -6.11
N TRP A 27 -19.93 8.64 -5.69
CA TRP A 27 -19.23 8.34 -4.43
C TRP A 27 -19.05 9.53 -3.50
N PHE A 28 -19.08 10.76 -4.02
CA PHE A 28 -18.97 11.95 -3.21
C PHE A 28 -20.09 12.92 -3.59
N VAL A 29 -20.79 13.44 -2.59
CA VAL A 29 -21.76 14.51 -2.78
C VAL A 29 -21.05 15.82 -2.48
N PRO A 30 -20.85 16.70 -3.48
CA PRO A 30 -20.38 18.06 -3.24
C PRO A 30 -21.33 18.74 -2.26
N THR A 31 -20.81 19.07 -1.08
CA THR A 31 -21.58 19.57 0.05
C THR A 31 -21.04 20.90 0.52
N SER A 32 -21.81 21.98 0.41
CA SER A 32 -21.44 23.27 0.99
C SER A 32 -22.17 23.53 2.31
N PHE A 33 -21.48 24.13 3.26
CA PHE A 33 -22.07 24.57 4.53
C PHE A 33 -22.13 26.09 4.58
N GLU A 34 -23.28 26.61 4.97
CA GLU A 34 -23.55 28.01 5.26
C GLU A 34 -24.23 28.12 6.62
N VAL A 35 -23.70 28.97 7.49
CA VAL A 35 -24.29 29.26 8.80
C VAL A 35 -24.30 30.76 9.08
N ARG A 36 -25.43 31.29 9.55
CA ARG A 36 -25.50 32.62 10.12
C ARG A 36 -25.08 32.56 11.59
N ALA A 37 -23.96 33.17 11.94
CA ALA A 37 -23.42 33.22 13.29
C ALA A 37 -22.83 34.61 13.57
N GLU A 38 -23.27 35.26 14.64
CA GLU A 38 -22.65 36.49 15.12
C GLU A 38 -21.37 36.18 15.88
N THR A 39 -20.26 36.83 15.51
CA THR A 39 -18.95 36.58 16.12
C THR A 39 -18.22 37.89 16.44
N ARG A 40 -17.14 37.80 17.21
CA ARG A 40 -16.25 38.94 17.51
C ARG A 40 -15.04 38.90 16.59
N TYR A 41 -14.37 40.04 16.45
CA TYR A 41 -13.13 40.13 15.68
C TYR A 41 -12.07 39.17 16.26
N GLY A 42 -11.55 38.28 15.42
CA GLY A 42 -10.60 37.23 15.81
C GLY A 42 -11.22 35.84 16.04
N ASP A 43 -12.55 35.72 16.08
CA ASP A 43 -13.22 34.43 16.17
C ASP A 43 -13.25 33.71 14.81
N GLU A 44 -13.25 32.38 14.83
CA GLU A 44 -13.40 31.53 13.64
C GLU A 44 -14.64 30.65 13.77
N VAL A 45 -15.45 30.56 12.72
CA VAL A 45 -16.54 29.59 12.63
C VAL A 45 -16.07 28.37 11.86
N ARG A 46 -16.31 27.18 12.40
CA ARG A 46 -15.96 25.91 11.75
C ARG A 46 -17.13 24.96 11.75
N VAL A 47 -17.15 24.05 10.78
CA VAL A 47 -18.02 22.87 10.78
C VAL A 47 -17.20 21.63 11.16
N VAL A 48 -17.70 20.85 12.11
CA VAL A 48 -17.04 19.65 12.65
C VAL A 48 -18.03 18.50 12.62
N GLY A 49 -17.60 17.29 12.25
CA GLY A 49 -18.54 16.16 12.13
C GLY A 49 -17.88 14.79 12.19
N SER A 50 -18.70 13.75 12.00
CA SER A 50 -18.30 12.34 11.97
C SER A 50 -17.21 12.02 10.93
N PRO A 51 -17.23 12.58 9.71
CA PRO A 51 -16.23 12.26 8.70
C PRO A 51 -14.88 12.88 9.02
N PRO A 52 -13.76 12.24 8.61
CA PRO A 52 -12.44 12.85 8.68
C PRO A 52 -12.33 14.18 7.93
N SER A 53 -13.09 14.35 6.84
CA SER A 53 -13.17 15.61 6.08
C SER A 53 -13.82 16.75 6.88
N LEU A 54 -14.56 16.45 7.95
CA LEU A 54 -15.07 17.42 8.93
C LEU A 54 -14.33 17.31 10.27
N GLY A 55 -13.13 16.73 10.29
CA GLY A 55 -12.26 16.73 11.47
C GLY A 55 -12.57 15.69 12.54
N SER A 56 -13.47 14.72 12.30
CA SER A 56 -13.80 13.63 13.23
C SER A 56 -14.08 14.10 14.68
N TRP A 57 -14.98 15.07 14.81
CA TRP A 57 -15.35 15.73 16.08
C TRP A 57 -14.23 16.52 16.79
N ASN A 58 -13.08 16.76 16.15
CA ASN A 58 -12.04 17.66 16.66
C ASN A 58 -12.20 19.08 16.09
N PRO A 59 -12.55 20.09 16.91
CA PRO A 59 -12.75 21.49 16.46
C PRO A 59 -11.55 22.12 15.77
N LEU A 60 -10.33 21.73 16.16
CA LEU A 60 -9.10 22.25 15.55
C LEU A 60 -8.85 21.67 14.15
N HIS A 61 -9.48 20.54 13.82
CA HIS A 61 -9.40 19.89 12.51
C HIS A 61 -10.69 20.07 11.68
N GLY A 62 -11.70 20.76 12.22
CA GLY A 62 -12.93 21.08 11.50
C GLY A 62 -12.70 22.06 10.34
N VAL A 63 -13.59 22.03 9.34
CA VAL A 63 -13.48 22.89 8.16
C VAL A 63 -13.81 24.32 8.55
N ARG A 64 -12.89 25.24 8.27
CA ARG A 64 -13.05 26.67 8.53
C ARG A 64 -14.01 27.28 7.52
N LEU A 65 -15.02 27.99 8.01
CA LEU A 65 -15.92 28.79 7.20
C LEU A 65 -15.36 30.20 7.04
N VAL A 66 -15.61 30.82 5.91
CA VAL A 66 -15.17 32.18 5.58
C VAL A 66 -16.36 33.13 5.52
N THR A 67 -16.13 34.37 5.94
CA THR A 67 -17.06 35.50 5.80
C THR A 67 -16.29 36.75 5.33
N ASN A 68 -17.01 37.78 4.92
CA ASN A 68 -16.45 39.10 4.60
C ASN A 68 -17.46 40.21 4.94
N ALA A 69 -17.07 41.48 4.80
CA ALA A 69 -17.91 42.62 5.16
C ALA A 69 -19.29 42.67 4.44
N SER A 70 -19.41 42.06 3.26
CA SER A 70 -20.68 41.97 2.52
C SER A 70 -21.51 40.73 2.86
N LEU A 71 -20.91 39.70 3.48
CA LEU A 71 -21.56 38.44 3.84
C LEU A 71 -21.93 38.36 5.33
N TYR A 72 -21.22 39.05 6.22
CA TYR A 72 -21.45 38.97 7.66
C TYR A 72 -22.90 39.35 8.04
N PRO A 73 -23.60 38.58 8.90
CA PRO A 73 -23.12 37.49 9.77
C PRO A 73 -23.16 36.07 9.18
N VAL A 74 -23.12 35.92 7.85
CA VAL A 74 -23.12 34.60 7.17
C VAL A 74 -21.70 34.10 6.94
N TRP A 75 -21.47 32.82 7.27
CA TRP A 75 -20.20 32.09 7.12
C TRP A 75 -20.41 30.89 6.21
N ARG A 76 -19.52 30.66 5.25
CA ARG A 76 -19.65 29.54 4.30
C ARG A 76 -18.31 28.90 3.91
N CYS A 77 -18.33 27.70 3.33
CA CYS A 77 -17.16 27.07 2.72
C CYS A 77 -17.38 26.73 1.24
N ASP A 78 -16.29 26.48 0.52
CA ASP A 78 -16.36 25.85 -0.80
C ASP A 78 -16.91 24.42 -0.67
N PRO A 79 -17.53 23.85 -1.73
CA PRO A 79 -18.10 22.51 -1.68
C PRO A 79 -17.07 21.45 -1.25
N LEU A 80 -17.41 20.71 -0.21
CA LEU A 80 -16.64 19.59 0.32
C LEU A 80 -17.16 18.28 -0.25
N LEU A 81 -16.26 17.39 -0.65
CA LEU A 81 -16.65 16.06 -1.11
C LEU A 81 -16.87 15.14 0.10
N LEU A 82 -18.14 14.81 0.39
CA LEU A 82 -18.53 13.90 1.48
C LEU A 82 -19.01 12.55 0.91
N ASN A 83 -18.58 11.45 1.51
CA ASN A 83 -18.81 10.07 1.01
C ASN A 83 -19.56 9.15 1.99
N GLU A 84 -20.08 9.68 3.10
CA GLU A 84 -20.91 8.93 4.03
C GLU A 84 -22.38 9.03 3.61
N SER A 85 -23.18 7.97 3.83
CA SER A 85 -24.61 7.98 3.48
C SER A 85 -25.42 8.98 4.32
N GLU A 86 -24.95 9.22 5.54
CA GLU A 86 -25.48 10.19 6.49
C GLU A 86 -24.29 10.78 7.26
N VAL A 87 -24.22 12.10 7.35
CA VAL A 87 -23.15 12.83 8.03
C VAL A 87 -23.71 13.49 9.28
N GLU A 88 -23.14 13.17 10.44
CA GLU A 88 -23.42 13.93 11.66
C GLU A 88 -22.44 15.10 11.79
N PHE A 89 -22.92 16.30 12.07
CA PHE A 89 -22.08 17.49 12.19
C PHE A 89 -22.62 18.53 13.16
N LYS A 90 -21.77 19.49 13.53
CA LYS A 90 -22.09 20.70 14.30
C LYS A 90 -21.24 21.88 13.84
N PHE A 91 -21.76 23.08 14.06
CA PHE A 91 -20.95 24.29 13.98
C PHE A 91 -20.26 24.56 15.32
N VAL A 92 -19.06 25.12 15.27
CA VAL A 92 -18.29 25.58 16.43
C VAL A 92 -17.75 26.97 16.18
N ILE A 93 -17.70 27.80 17.23
CA ILE A 93 -16.98 29.07 17.21
C ILE A 93 -15.71 28.88 18.03
N VAL A 94 -14.56 28.98 17.37
CA VAL A 94 -13.25 29.05 18.03
C VAL A 94 -12.99 30.52 18.33
N ARG A 95 -13.00 30.88 19.62
CA ARG A 95 -12.78 32.25 20.07
C ARG A 95 -11.31 32.65 19.92
N ALA A 96 -11.05 33.95 19.81
CA ALA A 96 -9.68 34.48 19.67
C ALA A 96 -8.72 34.07 20.81
N ASP A 97 -9.24 33.73 21.99
CA ASP A 97 -8.48 33.24 23.15
C ASP A 97 -8.21 31.72 23.13
N GLY A 98 -8.66 31.03 22.07
CA GLY A 98 -8.53 29.58 21.90
C GLY A 98 -9.64 28.76 22.56
N SER A 99 -10.62 29.39 23.24
CA SER A 99 -11.79 28.67 23.75
C SER A 99 -12.73 28.23 22.62
N ILE A 100 -13.40 27.09 22.79
CA ILE A 100 -14.27 26.50 21.76
C ILE A 100 -15.70 26.51 22.28
N GLU A 101 -16.57 27.19 21.55
CA GLU A 101 -18.02 27.19 21.80
C GLU A 101 -18.71 26.27 20.79
N TRP A 102 -19.41 25.27 21.31
CA TRP A 102 -20.19 24.34 20.50
C TRP A 102 -21.62 24.82 20.36
N GLU A 103 -22.24 24.47 19.24
CA GLU A 103 -23.68 24.65 19.09
C GLU A 103 -24.47 23.86 20.16
N GLU A 104 -25.40 24.55 20.83
CA GLU A 104 -26.21 24.06 21.96
C GLU A 104 -27.40 23.20 21.52
N ARG A 105 -27.18 22.29 20.56
CA ARG A 105 -28.20 21.34 20.07
C ARG A 105 -27.65 19.92 19.95
N ALA A 106 -28.53 18.96 19.63
CA ALA A 106 -28.08 17.64 19.20
C ALA A 106 -27.29 17.74 17.88
N ASN A 107 -26.51 16.72 17.53
CA ASN A 107 -25.82 16.66 16.25
C ASN A 107 -26.81 16.90 15.10
N ARG A 108 -26.41 17.70 14.12
CA ARG A 108 -27.16 17.88 12.88
C ARG A 108 -26.90 16.66 12.00
N HIS A 109 -27.92 16.21 11.28
CA HIS A 109 -27.85 15.05 10.40
C HIS A 109 -28.04 15.49 8.95
N LEU A 110 -27.10 15.11 8.08
CA LEU A 110 -27.15 15.38 6.65
C LEU A 110 -27.21 14.06 5.86
N PRO A 111 -28.39 13.66 5.35
CA PRO A 111 -28.49 12.50 4.46
C PRO A 111 -27.93 12.85 3.08
N LEU A 112 -26.98 12.04 2.60
CA LEU A 112 -26.33 12.23 1.29
C LEU A 112 -26.67 11.10 0.30
N GLN A 113 -27.44 10.09 0.74
CA GLN A 113 -27.81 8.97 -0.11
C GLN A 113 -28.65 9.40 -1.32
N GLY A 114 -28.06 9.31 -2.52
CA GLY A 114 -28.73 9.62 -3.79
C GLY A 114 -28.81 11.10 -4.15
N ALA A 115 -28.07 11.97 -3.45
CA ALA A 115 -27.96 13.39 -3.79
C ALA A 115 -26.81 13.64 -4.78
N ASP A 116 -27.06 14.40 -5.85
CA ASP A 116 -26.02 14.82 -6.79
C ASP A 116 -25.12 15.93 -6.20
N GLU A 117 -25.71 16.82 -5.37
CA GLU A 117 -25.07 17.88 -4.58
C GLU A 117 -25.92 18.17 -3.32
N ALA A 118 -25.31 18.72 -2.26
CA ALA A 118 -25.97 19.09 -1.01
C ALA A 118 -25.58 20.50 -0.55
N HIS A 119 -26.56 21.26 -0.04
CA HIS A 119 -26.32 22.59 0.53
C HIS A 119 -26.97 22.67 1.91
N VAL A 120 -26.16 22.93 2.93
CA VAL A 120 -26.63 23.17 4.29
C VAL A 120 -26.69 24.68 4.51
N ILE A 121 -27.86 25.20 4.82
CA ILE A 121 -28.07 26.59 5.25
C ILE A 121 -28.68 26.55 6.64
N ALA A 122 -28.00 27.15 7.62
CA ALA A 122 -28.39 27.11 9.02
C ALA A 122 -28.28 28.48 9.69
N ASP A 123 -29.02 28.69 10.77
CA ASP A 123 -28.73 29.76 11.74
C ASP A 123 -28.17 29.10 13.02
N TRP A 124 -27.18 29.74 13.64
CA TRP A 124 -26.53 29.28 14.86
C TRP A 124 -27.56 29.04 15.97
N ASN A 125 -27.59 27.83 16.54
CA ASN A 125 -28.53 27.38 17.58
C ASN A 125 -30.03 27.36 17.16
N ALA A 126 -30.38 27.62 15.90
CA ALA A 126 -31.76 27.54 15.42
C ALA A 126 -32.12 26.14 14.88
N ALA A 127 -33.41 25.80 14.86
CA ALA A 127 -33.93 24.58 14.24
C ALA A 127 -33.86 24.67 12.71
N ASP A 128 -33.64 23.53 12.04
CA ASP A 128 -33.44 23.48 10.58
C ASP A 128 -34.72 23.87 9.84
N GLY A 129 -34.62 24.87 8.95
CA GLY A 129 -35.69 25.19 8.01
C GLY A 129 -35.82 24.09 6.94
N PRO A 130 -37.01 23.90 6.34
CA PRO A 130 -37.19 22.90 5.28
C PRO A 130 -36.29 23.22 4.07
N ALA A 131 -35.56 22.22 3.58
CA ALA A 131 -34.73 22.31 2.39
C ALA A 131 -35.53 22.79 1.17
N THR A 132 -35.23 23.98 0.65
CA THR A 132 -35.80 24.51 -0.60
C THR A 132 -34.89 24.18 -1.79
N HIS A 133 -35.39 23.37 -2.73
CA HIS A 133 -34.82 23.20 -4.08
C HIS A 133 -35.20 24.39 -5.01
N PRO A 134 -34.56 24.55 -6.18
CA PRO A 134 -33.76 25.71 -6.57
C PRO A 134 -34.52 26.80 -7.35
N LEU A 135 -34.09 28.06 -7.23
CA LEU A 135 -34.37 29.10 -8.22
C LEU A 135 -33.15 30.02 -8.42
N MET A 136 -32.60 30.02 -9.64
CA MET A 136 -31.83 31.14 -10.17
C MET A 136 -32.76 32.33 -10.46
N PRO A 137 -32.30 33.59 -10.30
CA PRO A 137 -32.94 34.73 -10.94
C PRO A 137 -32.34 34.96 -12.34
N ALA A 138 -33.17 34.82 -13.38
CA ALA A 138 -32.89 35.36 -14.70
C ALA A 138 -33.27 36.85 -14.74
N SER A 139 -32.39 37.67 -15.31
CA SER A 139 -32.60 39.10 -15.59
C SER A 139 -33.65 39.31 -16.70
N PRO A 140 -34.43 40.41 -16.71
CA PRO A 140 -35.63 40.54 -17.54
C PRO A 140 -35.40 41.30 -18.85
N ALA A 141 -36.03 40.88 -19.94
CA ALA A 141 -36.57 41.80 -20.95
C ALA A 141 -37.49 41.13 -22.00
N ALA A 142 -38.61 41.81 -22.22
CA ALA A 142 -39.39 41.95 -23.45
C ALA A 142 -40.35 40.83 -23.92
N ALA A 143 -41.63 41.16 -23.76
CA ALA A 143 -42.82 40.51 -24.27
C ALA A 143 -43.02 40.61 -25.79
N ALA A 144 -43.70 39.63 -26.39
CA ALA A 144 -44.84 39.86 -27.31
C ALA A 144 -45.56 38.56 -27.73
N ARG A 145 -46.82 38.44 -27.26
CA ARG A 145 -48.08 38.14 -27.99
C ARG A 145 -48.32 36.81 -28.75
N THR A 146 -49.52 36.28 -28.43
CA THR A 146 -50.60 35.69 -29.27
C THR A 146 -50.67 34.16 -29.55
N PRO A 147 -51.89 33.57 -29.71
CA PRO A 147 -52.35 32.52 -28.79
C PRO A 147 -53.13 31.31 -29.40
N ARG A 148 -53.59 30.42 -28.50
CA ARG A 148 -54.87 29.65 -28.48
C ARG A 148 -55.01 28.30 -29.23
N ILE A 149 -55.96 27.55 -28.64
CA ILE A 149 -56.72 26.34 -29.07
C ILE A 149 -56.05 25.02 -28.65
N GLY A 150 -56.68 24.09 -27.92
CA GLY A 150 -58.05 23.97 -27.40
C GLY A 150 -58.14 22.68 -26.56
N ALA A 151 -58.91 22.74 -25.46
CA ALA A 151 -60.11 21.92 -25.21
C ALA A 151 -59.83 20.45 -24.83
N GLN A 152 -60.07 20.10 -23.56
CA GLN A 152 -61.28 19.38 -23.09
C GLN A 152 -61.01 17.86 -22.96
N ALA A 153 -61.45 17.10 -21.95
CA ALA A 153 -62.32 17.39 -20.82
C ALA A 153 -62.13 16.30 -19.73
N THR A 154 -62.33 16.71 -18.46
CA THR A 154 -63.22 16.10 -17.43
C THR A 154 -63.19 14.58 -17.22
N SER A 155 -63.29 14.01 -16.03
CA SER A 155 -63.59 14.40 -14.64
C SER A 155 -63.68 13.04 -13.92
N GLY A 156 -63.39 12.84 -12.64
CA GLY A 156 -63.48 13.72 -11.49
C GLY A 156 -63.67 12.85 -10.25
N THR A 157 -63.51 13.51 -9.10
CA THR A 157 -64.07 13.18 -7.77
C THR A 157 -63.59 11.87 -7.14
N GLY A 158 -62.90 11.85 -6.01
CA GLY A 158 -62.65 12.87 -5.00
C GLY A 158 -62.88 12.28 -3.61
N VAL A 159 -62.08 12.76 -2.64
CA VAL A 159 -62.45 12.93 -1.21
C VAL A 159 -62.52 11.62 -0.39
N LYS A 160 -62.07 11.53 0.86
CA LYS A 160 -61.24 12.29 1.80
C LYS A 160 -60.98 11.30 2.96
N ILE A 161 -59.77 11.36 3.52
CA ILE A 161 -59.43 11.45 4.95
C ILE A 161 -60.25 10.62 5.97
N LEU A 162 -59.59 9.72 6.70
CA LEU A 162 -59.46 9.74 8.18
C LEU A 162 -58.81 8.43 8.69
N ALA A 163 -57.68 8.58 9.39
CA ALA A 163 -57.17 7.60 10.36
C ALA A 163 -57.98 7.73 11.67
N PRO A 164 -57.67 7.05 12.80
CA PRO A 164 -56.88 5.84 13.10
C PRO A 164 -57.78 4.88 13.95
N PRO A 165 -57.41 4.16 15.05
CA PRO A 165 -56.13 3.63 15.55
C PRO A 165 -56.17 2.15 16.04
N SER A 166 -54.96 1.62 16.34
CA SER A 166 -54.56 0.80 17.50
C SER A 166 -55.28 -0.49 17.94
N THR A 167 -54.44 -1.34 18.57
CA THR A 167 -54.71 -2.49 19.46
C THR A 167 -54.92 -3.82 18.74
N ALA A 168 -53.96 -4.75 18.74
CA ALA A 168 -53.33 -5.50 19.84
C ALA A 168 -53.89 -6.92 19.93
N THR A 169 -52.94 -7.84 20.10
CA THR A 169 -53.06 -9.11 20.81
C THR A 169 -53.78 -10.29 20.16
N THR A 170 -52.92 -11.23 19.73
CA THR A 170 -52.84 -12.62 20.22
C THR A 170 -53.60 -13.73 19.51
N ARG A 171 -52.84 -14.83 19.34
CA ARG A 171 -53.19 -16.26 19.28
C ARG A 171 -53.39 -16.89 17.88
N SER A 172 -52.33 -17.57 17.46
CA SER A 172 -52.32 -18.92 16.85
C SER A 172 -53.19 -19.91 17.68
N PRO A 173 -53.73 -21.05 17.15
CA PRO A 173 -52.99 -22.06 16.36
C PRO A 173 -53.79 -22.94 15.34
N GLY A 174 -53.08 -23.83 14.61
CA GLY A 174 -53.60 -25.10 14.03
C GLY A 174 -54.14 -25.02 12.59
N SER A 175 -53.41 -25.45 11.55
CA SER A 175 -53.17 -26.83 11.06
C SER A 175 -54.29 -27.42 10.19
N ALA A 176 -53.93 -27.72 8.92
CA ALA A 176 -54.44 -28.76 7.98
C ALA A 176 -54.62 -28.17 6.56
N SER A 177 -53.70 -28.46 5.63
CA SER A 177 -53.88 -29.37 4.47
C SER A 177 -55.04 -28.96 3.53
N THR A 178 -54.89 -28.64 2.25
CA THR A 178 -54.28 -29.42 1.16
C THR A 178 -54.28 -28.59 -0.15
N ALA A 179 -53.25 -28.83 -0.98
CA ALA A 179 -53.26 -28.86 -2.45
C ALA A 179 -53.60 -27.60 -3.28
N GLY A 180 -52.57 -27.07 -3.95
CA GLY A 180 -52.57 -26.94 -5.42
C GLY A 180 -52.82 -25.56 -6.03
N ALA A 181 -51.75 -24.78 -6.28
CA ALA A 181 -51.65 -23.82 -7.39
C ALA A 181 -50.17 -23.44 -7.64
N PRO A 182 -49.74 -23.21 -8.89
CA PRO A 182 -48.33 -23.09 -9.29
C PRO A 182 -47.66 -21.83 -8.72
N PRO A 183 -46.31 -21.78 -8.59
CA PRO A 183 -45.64 -20.58 -8.12
C PRO A 183 -45.88 -19.44 -9.10
N ALA A 184 -46.46 -18.36 -8.59
CA ALA A 184 -46.65 -17.11 -9.29
C ALA A 184 -45.32 -16.62 -9.86
N THR A 185 -45.32 -16.38 -11.16
CA THR A 185 -44.30 -15.64 -11.91
C THR A 185 -44.03 -14.32 -11.19
N ILE A 186 -42.83 -14.18 -10.64
CA ILE A 186 -42.34 -12.90 -10.12
C ILE A 186 -42.30 -11.94 -11.32
N SER A 187 -43.19 -10.96 -11.32
CA SER A 187 -43.12 -9.82 -12.24
C SER A 187 -41.80 -9.10 -11.98
N ARG A 188 -40.90 -9.15 -12.97
CA ARG A 188 -39.66 -8.38 -13.00
C ARG A 188 -40.00 -6.89 -12.91
N SER A 189 -39.77 -6.30 -11.74
CA SER A 189 -39.48 -4.87 -11.64
C SER A 189 -38.02 -4.67 -12.05
N ASP A 190 -37.83 -3.85 -13.08
CA ASP A 190 -36.56 -3.53 -13.73
C ASP A 190 -35.73 -2.59 -12.82
N SER A 191 -35.20 -3.15 -11.73
CA SER A 191 -34.20 -2.51 -10.87
C SER A 191 -32.85 -3.19 -11.11
N GLY A 192 -31.80 -2.39 -11.32
CA GLY A 192 -30.54 -2.73 -11.99
C GLY A 192 -29.87 -4.05 -11.56
N LEU A 193 -29.28 -4.75 -12.54
CA LEU A 193 -28.54 -5.99 -12.36
C LEU A 193 -27.43 -5.84 -11.31
N VAL A 194 -27.63 -6.42 -10.12
CA VAL A 194 -26.59 -6.59 -9.10
C VAL A 194 -25.55 -7.55 -9.66
N GLU A 195 -24.29 -7.11 -9.77
CA GLU A 195 -23.19 -7.99 -10.16
C GLU A 195 -23.03 -9.13 -9.14
N ARG A 196 -22.57 -10.31 -9.59
CA ARG A 196 -22.43 -11.49 -8.74
C ARG A 196 -21.02 -12.05 -8.78
N LEU A 197 -20.50 -12.41 -7.61
CA LEU A 197 -19.18 -12.99 -7.39
C LEU A 197 -19.31 -14.38 -6.74
N LEU A 198 -18.79 -15.39 -7.42
CA LEU A 198 -18.67 -16.75 -6.90
C LEU A 198 -17.26 -16.94 -6.34
N VAL A 199 -17.14 -17.03 -5.03
CA VAL A 199 -15.89 -17.35 -4.32
C VAL A 199 -15.79 -18.88 -4.21
N VAL A 200 -14.79 -19.47 -4.85
CA VAL A 200 -14.60 -20.92 -4.95
C VAL A 200 -13.38 -21.34 -4.15
N GLU A 201 -13.62 -22.03 -3.04
CA GLU A 201 -12.59 -22.49 -2.11
C GLU A 201 -12.67 -24.02 -1.95
N HIS A 202 -11.57 -24.66 -1.53
CA HIS A 202 -11.58 -26.10 -1.30
C HIS A 202 -12.59 -26.51 -0.22
N HIS A 203 -12.65 -25.74 0.87
CA HIS A 203 -13.63 -25.91 1.94
C HIS A 203 -14.57 -24.73 1.97
N LEU A 204 -15.84 -24.98 2.29
CA LEU A 204 -16.76 -23.89 2.60
C LEU A 204 -16.30 -23.16 3.87
N PRO A 205 -16.46 -21.82 3.94
CA PRO A 205 -16.25 -21.04 5.16
C PRO A 205 -17.40 -21.22 6.18
N PHE A 206 -18.13 -22.34 6.10
CA PHE A 206 -19.25 -22.67 6.97
C PHE A 206 -19.09 -24.10 7.48
N ILE A 207 -18.93 -24.24 8.79
CA ILE A 207 -18.73 -25.51 9.48
C ILE A 207 -20.11 -26.09 9.80
N LEU A 208 -20.41 -27.24 9.21
CA LEU A 208 -21.61 -28.01 9.52
C LEU A 208 -21.38 -28.89 10.73
N THR A 209 -22.40 -29.00 11.56
CA THR A 209 -22.49 -29.92 12.70
C THR A 209 -23.82 -30.64 12.64
N LYS A 210 -23.84 -31.89 13.06
CA LYS A 210 -25.07 -32.66 13.22
C LYS A 210 -25.32 -32.80 14.72
N ASP A 211 -26.48 -32.35 15.19
CA ASP A 211 -26.82 -32.46 16.60
C ASP A 211 -27.26 -33.89 16.97
N GLU A 212 -27.45 -34.14 18.27
CA GLU A 212 -27.89 -35.44 18.80
C GLU A 212 -29.28 -35.85 18.31
N SER A 213 -30.12 -34.90 17.88
CA SER A 213 -31.45 -35.16 17.30
C SER A 213 -31.38 -35.55 15.81
N GLY A 214 -30.19 -35.45 15.21
CA GLY A 214 -29.95 -35.72 13.80
C GLY A 214 -30.20 -34.52 12.88
N ALA A 215 -30.50 -33.33 13.42
CA ALA A 215 -30.70 -32.13 12.64
C ALA A 215 -29.37 -31.42 12.33
N TRP A 216 -29.31 -30.76 11.17
CA TRP A 216 -28.14 -30.00 10.75
C TRP A 216 -28.14 -28.60 11.37
N SER A 217 -27.03 -28.26 11.99
CA SER A 217 -26.69 -26.92 12.47
C SER A 217 -25.32 -26.52 11.91
N GLY A 218 -24.90 -25.29 12.15
CA GLY A 218 -23.54 -24.90 11.80
C GLY A 218 -23.26 -23.43 12.09
N LYS A 219 -21.99 -23.07 11.92
CA LYS A 219 -21.46 -21.73 12.17
C LYS A 219 -20.44 -21.36 11.10
N TRP A 220 -20.28 -20.07 10.86
CA TRP A 220 -19.18 -19.57 10.03
C TRP A 220 -17.83 -19.95 10.65
N ASP A 221 -16.86 -20.24 9.79
CA ASP A 221 -15.50 -20.58 10.20
C ASP A 221 -14.73 -19.30 10.54
N ASP A 222 -14.39 -19.11 11.81
CA ASP A 222 -13.62 -17.95 12.27
C ASP A 222 -12.16 -17.94 11.80
N THR A 223 -11.70 -19.03 11.22
CA THR A 223 -10.36 -19.16 10.63
C THR A 223 -10.36 -19.00 9.11
N ALA A 224 -11.54 -18.90 8.47
CA ALA A 224 -11.64 -18.69 7.04
C ALA A 224 -11.23 -17.26 6.66
N LEU A 225 -10.53 -17.16 5.52
CA LEU A 225 -9.91 -15.92 5.07
C LEU A 225 -10.93 -14.85 4.65
N LEU A 226 -12.00 -15.27 3.96
CA LEU A 226 -12.95 -14.36 3.32
C LEU A 226 -14.29 -14.23 4.07
N ALA A 227 -14.59 -15.11 5.02
CA ALA A 227 -15.85 -15.07 5.76
C ALA A 227 -15.73 -15.66 7.16
N THR A 228 -15.84 -14.79 8.17
CA THR A 228 -15.81 -15.15 9.60
C THR A 228 -17.19 -14.97 10.25
N SER A 229 -17.39 -15.47 11.48
CA SER A 229 -18.68 -15.35 12.19
C SER A 229 -19.09 -13.91 12.49
N VAL A 230 -18.11 -13.01 12.66
CA VAL A 230 -18.35 -11.58 12.91
C VAL A 230 -18.88 -10.89 11.65
N GLN A 231 -18.46 -11.34 10.47
CA GLN A 231 -18.76 -10.67 9.20
C GLN A 231 -19.84 -11.40 8.38
N GLY A 232 -20.10 -12.69 8.62
CA GLY A 232 -21.13 -13.49 7.98
C GLY A 232 -21.13 -13.47 6.44
N GLY A 233 -19.96 -13.23 5.82
CA GLY A 233 -19.81 -12.98 4.39
C GLY A 233 -20.42 -11.64 3.88
N ARG A 234 -21.07 -10.85 4.74
CA ARG A 234 -21.84 -9.64 4.39
C ARG A 234 -20.98 -8.39 4.15
N HIS A 235 -19.79 -8.32 4.75
CA HIS A 235 -18.90 -7.16 4.55
C HIS A 235 -18.49 -7.02 3.07
N LEU A 236 -18.22 -8.13 2.37
CA LEU A 236 -17.89 -8.14 0.95
C LEU A 236 -19.07 -7.71 0.06
N MET A 237 -20.31 -7.98 0.50
CA MET A 237 -21.54 -7.65 -0.24
C MET A 237 -21.90 -6.17 -0.15
N GLY A 238 -21.73 -5.56 1.04
CA GLY A 238 -22.08 -4.15 1.28
C GLY A 238 -21.12 -3.15 0.64
N THR A 239 -19.81 -3.40 0.66
CA THR A 239 -18.81 -2.42 0.20
C THR A 239 -18.74 -2.28 -1.33
N LEU A 240 -19.12 -3.32 -2.08
CA LEU A 240 -19.03 -3.33 -3.55
C LEU A 240 -20.38 -3.42 -4.26
N ASN A 241 -21.49 -3.54 -3.51
CA ASN A 241 -22.82 -3.82 -4.04
C ASN A 241 -22.83 -5.05 -4.98
N ILE A 242 -22.20 -6.14 -4.53
CA ILE A 242 -22.05 -7.40 -5.27
C ILE A 242 -22.69 -8.53 -4.46
N GLU A 243 -23.47 -9.39 -5.10
CA GLU A 243 -23.96 -10.63 -4.50
C GLU A 243 -22.79 -11.63 -4.41
N VAL A 244 -22.45 -12.10 -3.21
CA VAL A 244 -21.36 -13.07 -3.00
C VAL A 244 -21.92 -14.45 -2.67
N LEU A 245 -21.48 -15.45 -3.41
CA LEU A 245 -21.79 -16.87 -3.21
C LEU A 245 -20.51 -17.65 -2.93
N PHE A 246 -20.50 -18.49 -1.89
CA PHE A 246 -19.37 -19.35 -1.55
C PHE A 246 -19.59 -20.76 -2.09
N VAL A 247 -18.61 -21.32 -2.77
CA VAL A 247 -18.65 -22.66 -3.37
C VAL A 247 -17.49 -23.47 -2.81
N GLY A 248 -17.76 -24.65 -2.24
CA GLY A 248 -16.71 -25.47 -1.63
C GLY A 248 -17.20 -26.79 -1.06
N CYS A 249 -16.29 -27.62 -0.57
CA CYS A 249 -16.64 -28.86 0.11
C CYS A 249 -17.00 -28.61 1.59
N PRO A 250 -18.04 -29.27 2.13
CA PRO A 250 -18.20 -29.39 3.57
C PRO A 250 -16.96 -30.00 4.23
N GLN A 251 -16.59 -29.54 5.43
CA GLN A 251 -15.43 -30.06 6.17
C GLN A 251 -15.65 -31.48 6.76
N GLN A 252 -16.84 -32.05 6.57
CA GLN A 252 -17.21 -33.39 7.00
C GLN A 252 -17.93 -34.14 5.88
N HIS A 253 -17.88 -35.47 5.93
CA HIS A 253 -18.59 -36.30 4.96
C HIS A 253 -20.11 -36.15 5.12
N VAL A 254 -20.80 -35.94 3.99
CA VAL A 254 -22.27 -35.84 3.94
C VAL A 254 -22.82 -37.02 3.12
N PRO A 255 -23.56 -37.95 3.75
CA PRO A 255 -24.18 -39.09 3.08
C PRO A 255 -25.12 -38.64 1.95
N LYS A 256 -25.22 -39.44 0.88
CA LYS A 256 -25.98 -39.09 -0.35
C LYS A 256 -27.44 -38.75 -0.04
N GLU A 257 -28.05 -39.46 0.90
CA GLU A 257 -29.42 -39.27 1.38
C GLU A 257 -29.65 -37.92 2.07
N SER A 258 -28.61 -37.30 2.66
CA SER A 258 -28.69 -36.00 3.34
C SER A 258 -28.23 -34.82 2.47
N GLN A 259 -27.76 -35.06 1.24
CA GLN A 259 -27.16 -34.00 0.42
C GLN A 259 -28.15 -32.91 -0.01
N GLU A 260 -29.40 -33.28 -0.33
CA GLU A 260 -30.43 -32.28 -0.70
C GLU A 260 -30.83 -31.41 0.49
N GLU A 261 -30.98 -32.02 1.68
CA GLU A 261 -31.27 -31.32 2.93
C GLU A 261 -30.15 -30.34 3.27
N VAL A 262 -28.89 -30.80 3.22
CA VAL A 262 -27.72 -29.96 3.48
C VAL A 262 -27.58 -28.84 2.45
N ARG A 263 -27.89 -29.10 1.17
CA ARG A 263 -27.88 -28.06 0.14
C ARG A 263 -28.92 -26.98 0.42
N ALA A 264 -30.15 -27.36 0.79
CA ALA A 264 -31.20 -26.42 1.16
C ALA A 264 -30.85 -25.62 2.43
N PHE A 265 -30.16 -26.24 3.38
CA PHE A 265 -29.67 -25.59 4.59
C PHE A 265 -28.58 -24.54 4.28
N LEU A 266 -27.55 -24.92 3.52
CA LEU A 266 -26.43 -24.05 3.18
C LEU A 266 -26.81 -22.90 2.23
N ALA A 267 -27.84 -23.07 1.40
CA ALA A 267 -28.35 -22.02 0.53
C ALA A 267 -28.80 -20.76 1.32
N LYS A 268 -29.25 -20.93 2.57
CA LYS A 268 -29.63 -19.82 3.46
C LYS A 268 -28.44 -18.92 3.85
N TYR A 269 -27.23 -19.44 3.71
CA TYR A 269 -25.97 -18.78 4.02
C TYR A 269 -25.16 -18.47 2.77
N ASN A 270 -25.79 -18.43 1.59
CA ASN A 270 -25.12 -18.22 0.30
C ASN A 270 -24.00 -19.22 0.03
N CYS A 271 -24.09 -20.43 0.59
CA CYS A 271 -23.11 -21.49 0.45
C CYS A 271 -23.63 -22.59 -0.48
N ILE A 272 -22.79 -23.00 -1.42
CA ILE A 272 -23.08 -24.00 -2.44
C ILE A 272 -22.11 -25.18 -2.23
N PRO A 273 -22.61 -26.33 -1.72
CA PRO A 273 -21.74 -27.46 -1.42
C PRO A 273 -21.34 -28.22 -2.69
N VAL A 274 -20.06 -28.56 -2.76
CA VAL A 274 -19.49 -29.57 -3.65
C VAL A 274 -19.30 -30.85 -2.85
N PHE A 275 -20.17 -31.83 -3.06
CA PHE A 275 -20.07 -33.12 -2.37
C PHE A 275 -19.08 -34.03 -3.09
N LEU A 276 -18.02 -34.43 -2.39
CA LEU A 276 -17.06 -35.43 -2.85
C LEU A 276 -17.24 -36.73 -2.07
N GLU A 277 -17.01 -37.86 -2.73
CA GLU A 277 -16.89 -39.15 -2.03
C GLU A 277 -15.69 -39.11 -1.08
N ASP A 278 -15.80 -39.76 0.09
CA ASP A 278 -14.79 -39.66 1.16
C ASP A 278 -13.38 -40.09 0.72
N SER A 279 -13.30 -41.13 -0.12
CA SER A 279 -12.04 -41.58 -0.73
C SER A 279 -11.43 -40.52 -1.65
N LEU A 280 -12.23 -39.90 -2.51
CA LEU A 280 -11.82 -38.84 -3.43
C LEU A 280 -11.36 -37.59 -2.65
N TYR A 281 -12.14 -37.17 -1.64
CA TYR A 281 -11.80 -36.05 -0.77
C TYR A 281 -10.44 -36.27 -0.07
N LYS A 282 -10.21 -37.46 0.48
CA LYS A 282 -8.94 -37.82 1.14
C LYS A 282 -7.76 -37.86 0.15
N GLN A 283 -7.94 -38.48 -1.02
CA GLN A 283 -6.89 -38.60 -2.03
C GLN A 283 -6.55 -37.26 -2.70
N HIS A 284 -7.53 -36.37 -2.89
CA HIS A 284 -7.29 -35.01 -3.40
C HIS A 284 -6.62 -34.13 -2.35
N GLY A 285 -7.24 -33.95 -1.17
CA GLY A 285 -6.79 -32.99 -0.15
C GLY A 285 -5.57 -33.47 0.65
N ARG A 286 -5.70 -34.62 1.33
CA ARG A 286 -4.60 -35.17 2.15
C ARG A 286 -3.56 -35.94 1.33
N GLY A 287 -3.94 -36.40 0.13
CA GLY A 287 -3.03 -36.99 -0.84
C GLY A 287 -2.35 -35.91 -1.67
N TYR A 288 -2.75 -35.74 -2.94
CA TYR A 288 -2.04 -34.91 -3.92
C TYR A 288 -1.72 -33.49 -3.43
N CYS A 289 -2.70 -32.81 -2.82
CA CYS A 289 -2.52 -31.43 -2.34
C CYS A 289 -1.48 -31.34 -1.22
N SER A 290 -1.57 -32.19 -0.20
CA SER A 290 -0.73 -32.09 1.00
C SER A 290 0.63 -32.80 0.85
N THR A 291 0.73 -33.85 0.04
CA THR A 291 1.97 -34.64 -0.12
C THR A 291 2.79 -34.29 -1.36
N VAL A 292 2.16 -33.71 -2.39
CA VAL A 292 2.84 -33.35 -3.65
C VAL A 292 2.93 -31.84 -3.82
N LEU A 293 1.80 -31.14 -3.90
CA LEU A 293 1.78 -29.71 -4.21
C LEU A 293 2.36 -28.88 -3.08
N TRP A 294 1.87 -29.06 -1.85
CA TRP A 294 2.27 -28.23 -0.71
C TRP A 294 3.78 -28.21 -0.48
N PRO A 295 4.50 -29.34 -0.37
CA PRO A 295 5.96 -29.33 -0.17
C PRO A 295 6.68 -28.60 -1.31
N LEU A 296 6.33 -28.90 -2.57
CA LEU A 296 6.98 -28.31 -3.74
C LEU A 296 6.71 -26.81 -3.88
N LEU A 297 5.50 -26.35 -3.57
CA LEU A 297 5.16 -24.91 -3.53
C LEU A 297 5.99 -24.16 -2.49
N HIS A 298 6.44 -24.84 -1.43
CA HIS A 298 7.31 -24.30 -0.40
C HIS A 298 8.80 -24.67 -0.58
N ASN A 299 9.22 -24.97 -1.81
CA ASN A 299 10.60 -25.32 -2.17
C ASN A 299 11.16 -26.57 -1.46
N GLN A 300 10.30 -27.44 -0.92
CA GLN A 300 10.73 -28.75 -0.45
C GLN A 300 10.74 -29.73 -1.60
N LEU A 301 11.94 -30.14 -2.01
CA LEU A 301 12.11 -31.19 -3.00
C LEU A 301 11.90 -32.56 -2.35
N PRO A 302 11.23 -33.49 -3.04
CA PRO A 302 11.13 -34.87 -2.58
C PRO A 302 12.50 -35.53 -2.60
N GLU A 303 12.84 -36.28 -1.54
CA GLU A 303 14.11 -37.03 -1.46
C GLU A 303 14.18 -38.21 -2.45
N ARG A 304 13.03 -38.74 -2.88
CA ARG A 304 12.97 -39.93 -3.76
C ARG A 304 12.06 -39.74 -4.97
N HIS A 305 10.74 -39.66 -4.73
CA HIS A 305 9.73 -39.51 -5.79
C HIS A 305 8.82 -38.33 -5.47
N ALA A 306 8.27 -37.69 -6.49
CA ALA A 306 7.36 -36.55 -6.39
C ALA A 306 5.96 -36.90 -5.81
N GLY A 307 5.90 -37.77 -4.80
CA GLY A 307 4.69 -38.34 -4.18
C GLY A 307 4.58 -38.22 -2.66
N GLY A 308 5.60 -37.69 -1.97
CA GLY A 308 5.62 -37.53 -0.52
C GLY A 308 6.39 -38.63 0.23
N GLU A 309 6.34 -38.56 1.56
CA GLU A 309 7.08 -39.43 2.50
C GLU A 309 6.80 -40.93 2.24
N GLY A 310 7.83 -41.66 1.79
CA GLY A 310 7.88 -43.12 1.86
C GLY A 310 7.26 -43.93 0.71
N GLY A 311 6.70 -43.31 -0.34
CA GLY A 311 6.13 -44.04 -1.48
C GLY A 311 7.16 -44.43 -2.54
N ASP A 312 7.02 -45.62 -3.15
CA ASP A 312 7.47 -45.80 -4.53
C ASP A 312 6.62 -44.86 -5.43
N GLY A 313 7.12 -44.44 -6.58
CA GLY A 313 6.42 -43.48 -7.44
C GLY A 313 5.04 -43.93 -7.96
N SER A 314 4.55 -45.14 -7.62
CA SER A 314 3.33 -45.74 -8.17
C SER A 314 2.03 -45.07 -7.70
N VAL A 315 2.04 -44.35 -6.57
CA VAL A 315 0.83 -43.73 -5.99
C VAL A 315 0.50 -42.39 -6.66
N VAL A 316 1.50 -41.71 -7.23
CA VAL A 316 1.36 -40.36 -7.82
C VAL A 316 0.32 -40.30 -8.95
N PRO A 317 0.26 -41.25 -9.89
CA PRO A 317 -0.80 -41.29 -10.91
C PRO A 317 -2.21 -41.38 -10.31
N THR A 318 -2.43 -42.24 -9.31
CA THR A 318 -3.75 -42.37 -8.66
C THR A 318 -4.15 -41.09 -7.93
N LEU A 319 -3.20 -40.44 -7.24
CA LEU A 319 -3.45 -39.16 -6.59
C LEU A 319 -3.72 -38.04 -7.60
N TRP A 320 -3.06 -38.06 -8.76
CA TRP A 320 -3.35 -37.14 -9.85
C TRP A 320 -4.75 -37.34 -10.43
N ASP A 321 -5.16 -38.59 -10.66
CA ASP A 321 -6.51 -38.89 -11.15
C ASP A 321 -7.58 -38.42 -10.16
N ALA A 322 -7.36 -38.62 -8.86
CA ALA A 322 -8.21 -38.07 -7.82
C ALA A 322 -8.20 -36.53 -7.85
N TYR A 323 -7.05 -35.91 -8.10
CA TYR A 323 -6.93 -34.47 -8.17
C TYR A 323 -7.74 -33.86 -9.34
N VAL A 324 -7.65 -34.47 -10.52
CA VAL A 324 -8.42 -34.10 -11.70
C VAL A 324 -9.92 -34.30 -11.46
N LYS A 325 -10.35 -35.49 -10.98
CA LYS A 325 -11.77 -35.79 -10.70
C LYS A 325 -12.41 -34.82 -9.71
N ALA A 326 -11.67 -34.42 -8.67
CA ALA A 326 -12.16 -33.42 -7.72
C ALA A 326 -12.32 -32.04 -8.39
N ASN A 327 -11.33 -31.57 -9.16
CA ASN A 327 -11.44 -30.31 -9.90
C ASN A 327 -12.61 -30.33 -10.91
N ASP A 328 -12.83 -31.47 -11.58
CA ASP A 328 -13.98 -31.66 -12.46
C ASP A 328 -15.30 -31.57 -11.69
N ALA A 329 -15.40 -32.22 -10.52
CA ALA A 329 -16.61 -32.16 -9.69
C ALA A 329 -16.97 -30.70 -9.29
N PHE A 330 -15.96 -29.89 -8.96
CA PHE A 330 -16.13 -28.46 -8.72
C PHE A 330 -16.68 -27.73 -9.95
N ALA A 331 -16.07 -27.95 -11.13
CA ALA A 331 -16.51 -27.31 -12.38
C ALA A 331 -17.96 -27.71 -12.78
N HIS A 332 -18.35 -28.97 -12.55
CA HIS A 332 -19.71 -29.46 -12.80
C HIS A 332 -20.76 -28.85 -11.87
N VAL A 333 -20.40 -28.50 -10.64
CA VAL A 333 -21.31 -27.76 -9.73
C VAL A 333 -21.40 -26.31 -10.17
N LEU A 334 -20.26 -25.68 -10.49
CA LEU A 334 -20.20 -24.29 -10.91
C LEU A 334 -21.03 -24.01 -12.18
N ILE A 335 -20.91 -24.83 -13.23
CA ILE A 335 -21.63 -24.61 -14.49
C ILE A 335 -23.16 -24.62 -14.34
N LYS A 336 -23.69 -25.30 -13.31
CA LYS A 336 -25.13 -25.34 -13.01
C LYS A 336 -25.63 -24.04 -12.35
N VAL A 337 -24.71 -23.27 -11.76
CA VAL A 337 -25.04 -22.08 -10.96
C VAL A 337 -24.69 -20.79 -11.72
N ILE A 338 -23.63 -20.82 -12.53
CA ILE A 338 -23.11 -19.64 -13.25
C ILE A 338 -24.17 -19.04 -14.16
N ARG A 339 -24.20 -17.71 -14.20
CA ARG A 339 -25.00 -16.87 -15.08
C ARG A 339 -24.07 -16.02 -15.95
N PRO A 340 -24.49 -15.62 -17.17
CA PRO A 340 -23.73 -14.68 -17.98
C PRO A 340 -23.40 -13.40 -17.20
N GLY A 341 -22.13 -12.99 -17.21
CA GLY A 341 -21.65 -11.78 -16.53
C GLY A 341 -21.08 -12.02 -15.13
N ASP A 342 -21.17 -13.24 -14.58
CA ASP A 342 -20.63 -13.57 -13.26
C ASP A 342 -19.10 -13.41 -13.19
N LEU A 343 -18.63 -12.98 -12.03
CA LEU A 343 -17.23 -13.05 -11.64
C LEU A 343 -17.00 -14.34 -10.86
N ILE A 344 -16.02 -15.15 -11.27
CA ILE A 344 -15.71 -16.44 -10.65
C ILE A 344 -14.28 -16.35 -10.10
N TRP A 345 -14.15 -16.39 -8.79
CA TRP A 345 -12.87 -16.23 -8.11
C TRP A 345 -12.47 -17.51 -7.39
N ILE A 346 -11.48 -18.21 -7.94
CA ILE A 346 -11.03 -19.52 -7.50
C ILE A 346 -9.79 -19.35 -6.62
N HIS A 347 -9.74 -20.05 -5.49
CA HIS A 347 -8.70 -19.89 -4.50
C HIS A 347 -7.81 -21.13 -4.33
N SER A 348 -6.51 -20.86 -4.37
CA SER A 348 -5.43 -21.72 -3.92
C SER A 348 -5.13 -22.97 -4.76
N TYR A 349 -4.07 -23.66 -4.34
CA TYR A 349 -3.49 -24.81 -5.01
C TYR A 349 -4.36 -26.09 -5.10
N PRO A 350 -5.44 -26.30 -4.31
CA PRO A 350 -6.29 -27.47 -4.52
C PRO A 350 -7.13 -27.43 -5.80
N LEU A 351 -7.31 -26.24 -6.40
CA LEU A 351 -8.27 -25.98 -7.48
C LEU A 351 -7.63 -25.45 -8.76
N LEU A 352 -6.33 -25.74 -9.00
CA LEU A 352 -5.58 -25.19 -10.14
C LEU A 352 -6.11 -25.62 -11.52
N LEU A 353 -6.93 -26.67 -11.60
CA LEU A 353 -7.49 -27.18 -12.88
C LEU A 353 -8.94 -26.75 -13.12
N VAL A 354 -9.62 -26.19 -12.11
CA VAL A 354 -11.00 -25.68 -12.26
C VAL A 354 -11.12 -24.69 -13.43
N PRO A 355 -10.20 -23.73 -13.66
CA PRO A 355 -10.33 -22.80 -14.79
C PRO A 355 -10.35 -23.52 -16.15
N SER A 356 -9.47 -24.52 -16.35
CA SER A 356 -9.46 -25.31 -17.58
C SER A 356 -10.70 -26.19 -17.74
N ALA A 357 -11.21 -26.76 -16.64
CA ALA A 357 -12.44 -27.55 -16.66
C ALA A 357 -13.66 -26.68 -17.03
N LEU A 358 -13.77 -25.47 -16.49
CA LEU A 358 -14.81 -24.50 -16.85
C LEU A 358 -14.74 -24.07 -18.32
N GLN A 359 -13.53 -23.90 -18.85
CA GLN A 359 -13.32 -23.58 -20.27
C GLN A 359 -13.83 -24.73 -21.17
N THR A 360 -13.52 -25.98 -20.81
CA THR A 360 -14.00 -27.18 -21.52
C THR A 360 -15.53 -27.29 -21.48
N LEU A 361 -16.15 -26.94 -20.35
CA LEU A 361 -17.60 -26.91 -20.17
C LEU A 361 -18.29 -25.70 -20.84
N LYS A 362 -17.55 -24.85 -21.55
CA LYS A 362 -18.05 -23.69 -22.30
C LYS A 362 -18.83 -22.69 -21.43
N VAL A 363 -18.21 -22.25 -20.35
CA VAL A 363 -18.71 -21.11 -19.54
C VAL A 363 -19.04 -19.89 -20.44
N PRO A 364 -20.10 -19.11 -20.17
CA PRO A 364 -20.44 -17.95 -20.99
C PRO A 364 -19.28 -16.97 -21.11
N SER A 365 -19.02 -16.46 -22.31
CA SER A 365 -17.88 -15.57 -22.61
C SER A 365 -17.89 -14.24 -21.85
N THR A 366 -19.03 -13.86 -21.29
CA THR A 366 -19.19 -12.67 -20.43
C THR A 366 -18.73 -12.90 -18.99
N CYS A 367 -18.49 -14.15 -18.58
CA CYS A 367 -18.00 -14.46 -17.23
C CYS A 367 -16.48 -14.27 -17.15
N ILE A 368 -16.02 -13.74 -16.03
CA ILE A 368 -14.58 -13.57 -15.78
C ILE A 368 -14.12 -14.58 -14.74
N VAL A 369 -13.17 -15.43 -15.13
CA VAL A 369 -12.57 -16.44 -14.25
C VAL A 369 -11.22 -15.93 -13.75
N SER A 370 -11.07 -15.78 -12.44
CA SER A 370 -9.85 -15.40 -11.75
C SER A 370 -9.38 -16.52 -10.84
N LEU A 371 -8.08 -16.80 -10.81
CA LEU A 371 -7.45 -17.73 -9.87
C LEU A 371 -6.49 -16.95 -8.97
N PHE A 372 -6.56 -17.13 -7.66
CA PHE A 372 -5.63 -16.51 -6.72
C PHE A 372 -4.87 -17.57 -5.91
N LEU A 373 -3.53 -17.52 -5.92
CA LEU A 373 -2.68 -18.47 -5.20
C LEU A 373 -2.20 -17.88 -3.86
N HIS A 374 -2.58 -18.53 -2.76
CA HIS A 374 -2.23 -18.11 -1.39
C HIS A 374 -0.89 -18.63 -0.89
N THR A 375 -0.41 -19.74 -1.46
CA THR A 375 0.92 -20.26 -1.17
C THR A 375 1.99 -19.50 -1.96
N PRO A 376 3.27 -19.64 -1.61
CA PRO A 376 4.33 -19.24 -2.53
C PRO A 376 4.19 -19.93 -3.88
N PHE A 377 4.78 -19.32 -4.91
CA PHE A 377 5.02 -20.00 -6.18
C PHE A 377 6.54 -20.25 -6.31
N PRO A 378 6.98 -21.50 -6.46
CA PRO A 378 8.39 -21.85 -6.38
C PRO A 378 9.12 -21.46 -7.67
N SER A 379 10.45 -21.41 -7.60
CA SER A 379 11.27 -21.12 -8.78
C SER A 379 11.04 -22.15 -9.90
N PRO A 380 11.33 -21.81 -11.17
CA PRO A 380 11.19 -22.75 -12.28
C PRO A 380 11.98 -24.05 -12.11
N GLU A 381 13.12 -24.01 -11.40
CA GLU A 381 13.96 -25.19 -11.14
C GLU A 381 13.31 -26.16 -10.14
N VAL A 382 12.49 -25.66 -9.22
CA VAL A 382 11.70 -26.48 -8.31
C VAL A 382 10.41 -26.93 -8.99
N TRP A 383 9.71 -26.02 -9.67
CA TRP A 383 8.43 -26.33 -10.34
C TRP A 383 8.57 -27.44 -11.38
N ARG A 384 9.69 -27.49 -12.11
CA ARG A 384 9.93 -28.51 -13.15
C ARG A 384 9.99 -29.96 -12.61
N VAL A 385 10.16 -30.13 -11.30
CA VAL A 385 10.14 -31.45 -10.63
C VAL A 385 8.75 -32.08 -10.64
N LEU A 386 7.68 -31.27 -10.70
CA LEU A 386 6.30 -31.78 -10.80
C LEU A 386 6.11 -32.62 -12.08
N PRO A 387 5.63 -33.86 -11.98
CA PRO A 387 5.30 -34.67 -13.16
C PRO A 387 4.23 -34.01 -14.05
N HIS A 388 3.24 -33.39 -13.41
CA HIS A 388 2.08 -32.76 -14.05
C HIS A 388 2.24 -31.25 -14.23
N ARG A 389 3.49 -30.75 -14.24
CA ARG A 389 3.82 -29.31 -14.31
C ARG A 389 3.14 -28.57 -15.44
N THR A 390 3.01 -29.20 -16.61
CA THR A 390 2.45 -28.58 -17.81
C THR A 390 0.95 -28.42 -17.67
N GLN A 391 0.26 -29.49 -17.24
CA GLN A 391 -1.18 -29.50 -17.02
C GLN A 391 -1.59 -28.49 -15.96
N LEU A 392 -0.81 -28.39 -14.87
CA LEU A 392 -1.06 -27.41 -13.81
C LEU A 392 -0.89 -25.97 -14.30
N LEU A 393 0.20 -25.65 -15.02
CA LEU A 393 0.40 -24.31 -15.59
C LEU A 393 -0.70 -23.95 -16.60
N GLN A 394 -1.08 -24.90 -17.46
CA GLN A 394 -2.16 -24.72 -18.42
C GLN A 394 -3.51 -24.52 -17.72
N GLY A 395 -3.78 -25.26 -16.64
CA GLY A 395 -4.96 -25.08 -15.80
C GLY A 395 -5.03 -23.68 -15.20
N MET A 396 -3.92 -23.19 -14.65
CA MET A 396 -3.83 -21.81 -14.13
C MET A 396 -4.02 -20.77 -15.24
N LEU A 397 -3.36 -20.98 -16.39
CA LEU A 397 -3.44 -20.07 -17.53
C LEU A 397 -4.82 -20.03 -18.16
N ALA A 398 -5.69 -21.03 -17.97
CA ALA A 398 -7.07 -20.99 -18.45
C ALA A 398 -7.92 -19.89 -17.76
N SER A 399 -7.44 -19.30 -16.66
CA SER A 399 -8.03 -18.11 -16.03
C SER A 399 -7.78 -16.84 -16.83
N HIS A 400 -8.69 -15.87 -16.75
CA HIS A 400 -8.53 -14.51 -17.27
C HIS A 400 -7.55 -13.69 -16.42
N VAL A 401 -7.58 -13.92 -15.10
CA VAL A 401 -6.69 -13.28 -14.12
C VAL A 401 -6.02 -14.37 -13.27
N VAL A 402 -4.71 -14.26 -13.03
CA VAL A 402 -3.97 -15.08 -12.07
C VAL A 402 -3.31 -14.17 -11.04
N GLY A 403 -3.67 -14.32 -9.77
CA GLY A 403 -3.21 -13.49 -8.66
C GLY A 403 -2.23 -14.18 -7.74
N PHE A 404 -1.27 -13.41 -7.23
CA PHE A 404 -0.28 -13.85 -6.25
C PHE A 404 -0.11 -12.81 -5.15
N HIS A 405 0.32 -13.26 -3.97
CA HIS A 405 0.67 -12.32 -2.90
C HIS A 405 1.90 -11.48 -3.25
N LEU A 406 3.01 -12.08 -3.64
CA LEU A 406 4.24 -11.34 -3.94
C LEU A 406 4.57 -11.30 -5.43
N PHE A 407 5.25 -10.24 -5.84
CA PHE A 407 5.81 -10.17 -7.20
C PHE A 407 6.84 -11.26 -7.46
N GLU A 408 7.61 -11.68 -6.46
CA GLU A 408 8.52 -12.84 -6.57
C GLU A 408 7.78 -14.08 -7.10
N TYR A 409 6.60 -14.37 -6.54
CA TYR A 409 5.79 -15.54 -6.90
C TYR A 409 5.23 -15.40 -8.31
N ALA A 410 4.69 -14.22 -8.65
CA ALA A 410 4.22 -13.92 -10.00
C ALA A 410 5.35 -14.04 -11.04
N ARG A 411 6.55 -13.54 -10.72
CA ARG A 411 7.74 -13.62 -11.57
C ARG A 411 8.18 -15.06 -11.79
N HIS A 412 8.17 -15.89 -10.75
CA HIS A 412 8.47 -17.32 -10.89
C HIS A 412 7.43 -18.05 -11.73
N PHE A 413 6.14 -17.77 -11.54
CA PHE A 413 5.06 -18.31 -12.39
C PHE A 413 5.25 -17.93 -13.85
N MET A 414 5.43 -16.64 -14.13
CA MET A 414 5.69 -16.10 -15.47
C MET A 414 6.92 -16.78 -16.12
N THR A 415 8.00 -16.94 -15.35
CA THR A 415 9.23 -17.59 -15.86
C THR A 415 9.01 -19.08 -16.12
N SER A 416 8.26 -19.78 -15.26
CA SER A 416 7.86 -21.18 -15.45
C SER A 416 7.01 -21.34 -16.71
N CYS A 417 6.02 -20.47 -16.93
CA CYS A 417 5.23 -20.44 -18.16
C CYS A 417 6.10 -20.19 -19.40
N ARG A 418 6.99 -19.20 -19.35
CA ARG A 418 7.93 -18.90 -20.45
C ARG A 418 8.78 -20.10 -20.83
N ARG A 419 9.39 -20.78 -19.84
CA ARG A 419 10.35 -21.87 -20.06
C ARG A 419 9.69 -23.21 -20.38
N LEU A 420 8.63 -23.57 -19.67
CA LEU A 420 8.05 -24.91 -19.73
C LEU A 420 6.93 -25.03 -20.77
N LEU A 421 6.27 -23.91 -21.11
CA LEU A 421 5.24 -23.88 -22.16
C LEU A 421 5.73 -23.22 -23.46
N GLY A 422 7.00 -22.76 -23.51
CA GLY A 422 7.58 -22.16 -24.71
C GLY A 422 7.01 -20.79 -25.08
N LEU A 423 6.48 -20.03 -24.12
CA LEU A 423 5.78 -18.77 -24.38
C LEU A 423 6.71 -17.56 -24.67
N GLY A 424 8.03 -17.71 -24.67
CA GLY A 424 8.98 -16.71 -25.20
C GLY A 424 8.81 -15.27 -24.67
N GLU A 425 8.76 -14.30 -25.59
CA GLU A 425 8.58 -12.87 -25.31
C GLU A 425 7.14 -12.50 -24.87
N ASN A 426 6.19 -13.43 -24.97
CA ASN A 426 4.77 -13.22 -24.68
C ASN A 426 4.47 -13.10 -23.17
N VAL A 427 5.49 -12.92 -22.34
CA VAL A 427 5.39 -12.87 -20.88
C VAL A 427 6.05 -11.57 -20.43
N GLY A 428 5.28 -10.63 -19.89
CA GLY A 428 5.82 -9.34 -19.47
C GLY A 428 4.77 -8.24 -19.28
N ALA A 429 5.10 -7.02 -19.70
CA ALA A 429 4.17 -5.90 -19.69
C ALA A 429 3.00 -6.17 -20.66
N GLY A 430 1.78 -6.07 -20.17
CA GLY A 430 0.60 -6.15 -20.99
C GLY A 430 0.42 -4.93 -21.89
N PRO A 431 -0.40 -5.05 -22.94
CA PRO A 431 -0.32 -4.08 -24.03
C PRO A 431 -0.99 -2.74 -23.68
N ALA A 432 -1.75 -2.68 -22.58
CA ALA A 432 -2.36 -1.45 -22.05
C ALA A 432 -1.42 -0.66 -21.12
N GLY A 433 -0.20 -1.15 -20.87
CA GLY A 433 0.69 -0.60 -19.86
C GLY A 433 0.16 -0.81 -18.42
N GLY A 434 1.06 -0.99 -17.46
CA GLY A 434 0.72 -1.02 -16.03
C GLY A 434 0.26 -2.36 -15.47
N VAL A 435 0.11 -3.37 -16.32
CA VAL A 435 -0.44 -4.67 -15.94
C VAL A 435 0.52 -5.77 -16.41
N LEU A 436 0.87 -6.70 -15.53
CA LEU A 436 1.63 -7.87 -15.93
C LEU A 436 0.70 -8.81 -16.69
N SER A 437 1.15 -9.42 -17.77
CA SER A 437 0.33 -10.35 -18.54
C SER A 437 1.11 -11.41 -19.29
N ILE A 438 0.41 -12.47 -19.66
CA ILE A 438 0.88 -13.54 -20.52
C ILE A 438 -0.03 -13.61 -21.75
N ASP A 439 0.53 -13.39 -22.93
CA ASP A 439 -0.17 -13.49 -24.20
C ASP A 439 -0.11 -14.93 -24.74
N LEU A 440 -1.29 -15.54 -24.91
CA LEU A 440 -1.47 -16.88 -25.46
C LEU A 440 -1.87 -16.83 -26.96
N GLY A 441 -1.69 -15.69 -27.61
CA GLY A 441 -2.03 -15.38 -29.00
C GLY A 441 -3.52 -15.11 -29.21
N LYS A 442 -4.39 -16.00 -28.72
CA LYS A 442 -5.86 -15.84 -28.81
C LYS A 442 -6.48 -15.14 -27.60
N ARG A 443 -5.73 -15.05 -26.49
CA ARG A 443 -6.22 -14.50 -25.22
C ARG A 443 -5.05 -13.99 -24.40
N LEU A 444 -5.29 -12.89 -23.69
CA LEU A 444 -4.38 -12.34 -22.71
C LEU A 444 -4.77 -12.81 -21.30
N VAL A 445 -3.80 -13.33 -20.56
CA VAL A 445 -3.94 -13.65 -19.13
C VAL A 445 -3.34 -12.50 -18.33
N THR A 446 -4.15 -11.82 -17.52
CA THR A 446 -3.66 -10.79 -16.61
C THR A 446 -3.04 -11.42 -15.37
N ILE A 447 -1.87 -10.95 -14.96
CA ILE A 447 -1.21 -11.33 -13.72
C ILE A 447 -1.37 -10.18 -12.72
N THR A 448 -1.99 -10.46 -11.57
CA THR A 448 -2.16 -9.48 -10.50
C THR A 448 -1.30 -9.84 -9.30
N VAL A 449 -0.79 -8.81 -8.62
CA VAL A 449 -0.02 -8.95 -7.39
C VAL A 449 -0.70 -8.10 -6.33
N SER A 450 -1.24 -8.77 -5.31
CA SER A 450 -1.94 -8.10 -4.21
C SER A 450 -1.88 -8.96 -2.95
N HIS A 451 -1.80 -8.31 -1.79
CA HIS A 451 -1.69 -8.98 -0.50
C HIS A 451 -3.06 -9.07 0.15
N VAL A 452 -3.38 -10.21 0.76
CA VAL A 452 -4.56 -10.29 1.63
C VAL A 452 -4.23 -9.65 2.98
N GLY A 453 -5.16 -8.86 3.50
CA GLY A 453 -5.03 -8.17 4.77
C GLY A 453 -5.75 -8.87 5.92
N ILE A 454 -5.88 -8.14 7.02
CA ILE A 454 -6.78 -8.48 8.11
C ILE A 454 -7.67 -7.27 8.42
N ASP A 455 -8.88 -7.52 8.92
CA ASP A 455 -9.84 -6.46 9.18
C ASP A 455 -9.66 -5.91 10.60
N HIS A 456 -9.21 -4.66 10.70
CA HIS A 456 -8.90 -3.99 11.95
C HIS A 456 -10.07 -4.01 12.93
N ASP A 457 -11.26 -3.62 12.48
CA ASP A 457 -12.45 -3.49 13.34
C ASP A 457 -12.87 -4.83 13.94
N VAL A 458 -12.73 -5.92 13.19
CA VAL A 458 -13.04 -7.29 13.67
C VAL A 458 -12.09 -7.70 14.77
N LEU A 459 -10.79 -7.48 14.56
CA LEU A 459 -9.78 -7.82 15.55
C LEU A 459 -9.94 -6.96 16.81
N GLN A 460 -10.17 -5.65 16.63
CA GLN A 460 -10.39 -4.72 17.73
C GLN A 460 -11.64 -5.09 18.55
N HIS A 461 -12.72 -5.52 17.89
CA HIS A 461 -13.90 -6.06 18.58
C HIS A 461 -13.56 -7.30 19.40
N ARG A 462 -12.82 -8.28 18.82
CA ARG A 462 -12.41 -9.50 19.53
C ARG A 462 -11.52 -9.23 20.74
N LEU A 463 -10.60 -8.27 20.64
CA LEU A 463 -9.74 -7.88 21.77
C LEU A 463 -10.54 -7.37 22.98
N ARG A 464 -11.69 -6.73 22.75
CA ARG A 464 -12.58 -6.23 23.80
C ARG A 464 -13.50 -7.31 24.39
N GLN A 465 -13.58 -8.50 23.78
CA GLN A 465 -14.43 -9.56 24.28
C GLN A 465 -13.92 -10.11 25.62
N VAL A 466 -14.86 -10.45 26.51
CA VAL A 466 -14.56 -11.03 27.82
C VAL A 466 -13.79 -12.34 27.69
N GLU A 467 -14.08 -13.15 26.67
CA GLU A 467 -13.36 -14.41 26.37
C GLU A 467 -11.85 -14.16 26.14
N THR A 468 -11.50 -13.10 25.40
CA THR A 468 -10.08 -12.75 25.15
C THR A 468 -9.39 -12.32 26.44
N GLN A 469 -10.08 -11.59 27.31
CA GLN A 469 -9.55 -11.18 28.61
C GLN A 469 -9.35 -12.41 29.52
N GLN A 470 -10.30 -13.33 29.55
CA GLN A 470 -10.21 -14.59 30.30
C GLN A 470 -9.02 -15.44 29.83
N HIS A 471 -8.85 -15.62 28.52
CA HIS A 471 -7.70 -16.34 27.98
C HIS A 471 -6.36 -15.67 28.34
N ARG A 472 -6.32 -14.34 28.39
CA ARG A 472 -5.12 -13.61 28.81
C ARG A 472 -4.82 -13.88 30.29
N ASP A 473 -5.84 -13.84 31.14
CA ASP A 473 -5.69 -14.08 32.58
C ASP A 473 -5.30 -15.54 32.85
N ASP A 474 -5.84 -16.50 32.09
CA ASP A 474 -5.43 -17.91 32.14
C ASP A 474 -3.95 -18.10 31.77
N LEU A 475 -3.49 -17.43 30.71
CA LEU A 475 -2.08 -17.48 30.30
C LEU A 475 -1.17 -16.84 31.34
N LEU A 476 -1.58 -15.73 31.96
CA LEU A 476 -0.87 -15.07 33.06
C LEU A 476 -0.81 -15.95 34.31
N ALA A 477 -1.86 -16.72 34.60
CA ALA A 477 -1.87 -17.66 35.72
C ALA A 477 -0.95 -18.86 35.47
N LYS A 478 -0.83 -19.31 34.22
CA LYS A 478 0.05 -20.43 33.81
C LYS A 478 1.53 -20.06 33.68
N CYS A 479 1.84 -18.80 33.38
CA CYS A 479 3.19 -18.36 33.01
C CYS A 479 3.72 -17.27 33.96
N LYS A 480 4.90 -17.46 34.57
CA LYS A 480 5.56 -16.44 35.41
C LYS A 480 6.28 -15.40 34.54
N ILE A 481 5.49 -14.53 33.93
CA ILE A 481 5.98 -13.51 32.97
C ILE A 481 6.10 -12.10 33.57
N LYS A 482 5.61 -11.88 34.79
CA LYS A 482 5.61 -10.55 35.42
C LYS A 482 7.04 -10.03 35.61
N GLY A 483 7.31 -8.83 35.11
CA GLY A 483 8.62 -8.17 35.22
C GLY A 483 9.70 -8.68 34.26
N ARG A 484 9.33 -9.55 33.30
CA ARG A 484 10.21 -10.08 32.28
C ARG A 484 9.71 -9.67 30.90
N THR A 485 10.62 -9.45 29.97
CA THR A 485 10.31 -9.33 28.56
C THR A 485 9.85 -10.68 28.02
N VAL A 486 8.74 -10.70 27.29
CA VAL A 486 8.15 -11.92 26.75
C VAL A 486 8.40 -12.00 25.25
N ILE A 487 9.11 -13.03 24.81
CA ILE A 487 9.28 -13.35 23.40
C ILE A 487 8.44 -14.57 23.05
N GLY A 488 7.91 -14.68 21.84
CA GLY A 488 7.10 -15.83 21.51
C GLY A 488 6.58 -15.88 20.10
N GLY A 489 5.72 -16.84 19.86
CA GLY A 489 5.09 -17.04 18.57
C GLY A 489 4.00 -18.08 18.59
N VAL A 490 3.40 -18.24 17.43
CA VAL A 490 2.34 -19.20 17.15
C VAL A 490 2.68 -19.85 15.82
N GLU A 491 2.92 -21.16 15.81
CA GLU A 491 3.25 -21.88 14.58
C GLU A 491 2.51 -23.20 14.46
N MET A 492 2.32 -23.63 13.22
CA MET A 492 1.96 -25.01 12.94
C MET A 492 3.17 -25.93 13.17
N LEU A 493 2.95 -27.12 13.71
CA LEU A 493 3.96 -28.18 13.84
C LEU A 493 4.33 -28.73 12.46
N ASN A 494 5.19 -28.00 11.78
CA ASN A 494 5.67 -28.25 10.43
C ASN A 494 7.12 -27.74 10.36
N PRO A 495 8.07 -28.54 9.86
CA PRO A 495 9.48 -28.12 9.76
C PRO A 495 9.66 -26.75 9.10
N LEU A 496 8.86 -26.45 8.06
CA LEU A 496 8.91 -25.17 7.33
C LEU A 496 8.65 -23.94 8.19
N GLN A 497 7.96 -24.09 9.31
CA GLN A 497 7.68 -22.99 10.24
C GLN A 497 8.89 -22.64 11.12
N GLY A 498 9.96 -23.44 11.09
CA GLY A 498 11.25 -23.10 11.67
C GLY A 498 11.23 -22.96 13.19
N THR A 499 10.26 -23.58 13.88
CA THR A 499 10.16 -23.56 15.34
C THR A 499 11.41 -24.14 16.00
N LEU A 500 11.99 -25.20 15.42
CA LEU A 500 13.27 -25.74 15.89
C LEU A 500 14.40 -24.71 15.83
N LEU A 501 14.59 -24.04 14.68
CA LEU A 501 15.61 -22.99 14.50
C LEU A 501 15.41 -21.84 15.49
N LYS A 502 14.16 -21.45 15.71
CA LYS A 502 13.78 -20.45 16.72
C LYS A 502 14.28 -20.83 18.11
N LEU A 503 14.02 -22.07 18.53
CA LEU A 503 14.41 -22.56 19.85
C LEU A 503 15.93 -22.68 19.99
N LEU A 504 16.63 -23.09 18.92
CA LEU A 504 18.09 -23.13 18.91
C LEU A 504 18.71 -21.74 19.02
N ALA A 505 18.18 -20.75 18.29
CA ALA A 505 18.61 -19.36 18.42
C ALA A 505 18.32 -18.81 19.82
N TYR A 506 17.16 -19.13 20.40
CA TYR A 506 16.81 -18.74 21.76
C TYR A 506 17.74 -19.38 22.81
N GLU A 507 18.07 -20.66 22.65
CA GLU A 507 19.04 -21.36 23.49
C GLU A 507 20.42 -20.69 23.41
N MET A 508 20.85 -20.32 22.20
CA MET A 508 22.14 -19.65 21.97
C MET A 508 22.17 -18.24 22.57
N LEU A 509 21.11 -17.44 22.41
CA LEU A 509 20.96 -16.15 23.07
C LEU A 509 21.14 -16.27 24.59
N LEU A 510 20.49 -17.26 25.22
CA LEU A 510 20.63 -17.48 26.67
C LEU A 510 22.03 -17.94 27.09
N LYS A 511 22.76 -18.67 26.22
CA LYS A 511 24.15 -19.05 26.48
C LYS A 511 25.07 -17.83 26.40
N ASP A 512 25.00 -17.08 25.31
CA ASP A 512 25.97 -16.05 24.94
C ASP A 512 25.72 -14.72 25.65
N TYR A 513 24.46 -14.45 26.04
CA TYR A 513 24.05 -13.22 26.72
C TYR A 513 23.41 -13.52 28.09
N PRO A 514 24.22 -13.82 29.13
CA PRO A 514 23.73 -14.19 30.46
C PRO A 514 22.79 -13.15 31.10
N MET A 515 22.92 -11.88 30.72
CA MET A 515 22.08 -10.77 31.18
C MET A 515 20.58 -10.96 30.88
N TRP A 516 20.24 -11.74 29.85
CA TRP A 516 18.85 -12.00 29.46
C TRP A 516 18.21 -13.13 30.26
N ARG A 517 18.96 -14.03 30.91
CA ARG A 517 18.42 -15.23 31.58
C ARG A 517 17.35 -14.92 32.63
N SER A 518 17.54 -13.87 33.42
CA SER A 518 16.58 -13.44 34.45
C SER A 518 15.51 -12.48 33.92
N ARG A 519 15.75 -11.85 32.76
CA ARG A 519 14.93 -10.76 32.22
C ARG A 519 14.02 -11.17 31.07
N LEU A 520 14.29 -12.30 30.41
CA LEU A 520 13.62 -12.75 29.20
C LEU A 520 12.97 -14.11 29.42
N THR A 521 11.74 -14.30 28.94
CA THR A 521 11.03 -15.58 28.93
C THR A 521 10.40 -15.83 27.57
N MET A 522 10.42 -17.08 27.10
CA MET A 522 9.72 -17.45 25.87
C MET A 522 8.34 -18.04 26.17
N VAL A 523 7.32 -17.65 25.39
CA VAL A 523 6.00 -18.30 25.36
C VAL A 523 5.69 -18.71 23.93
N GLN A 524 5.74 -20.02 23.68
CA GLN A 524 5.60 -20.60 22.34
C GLN A 524 4.36 -21.51 22.30
N VAL A 525 3.45 -21.22 21.37
CA VAL A 525 2.27 -22.07 21.14
C VAL A 525 2.39 -22.73 19.77
N CYS A 526 2.14 -24.04 19.72
CA CYS A 526 2.15 -24.80 18.48
C CYS A 526 0.82 -25.54 18.27
N PHE A 527 0.38 -25.68 17.03
CA PHE A 527 -0.82 -26.45 16.68
C PHE A 527 -0.48 -27.56 15.68
N PRO A 528 -1.14 -28.74 15.78
CA PRO A 528 -0.79 -29.88 14.94
C PRO A 528 -1.15 -29.65 13.46
N ASP A 529 -0.29 -30.13 12.56
CA ASP A 529 -0.61 -30.19 11.13
C ASP A 529 -1.56 -31.38 10.87
N LYS A 530 -2.85 -31.07 10.77
CA LYS A 530 -3.92 -32.06 10.52
C LYS A 530 -3.80 -32.75 9.16
N CYS A 531 -3.11 -32.14 8.19
CA CYS A 531 -2.91 -32.70 6.86
C CYS A 531 -1.70 -33.64 6.81
N ARG A 532 -0.70 -33.44 7.68
CA ARG A 532 0.53 -34.24 7.76
C ARG A 532 0.81 -34.69 9.20
N PRO A 533 -0.06 -35.57 9.77
CA PRO A 533 0.01 -35.93 11.19
C PRO A 533 1.32 -36.59 11.61
N ARG A 534 1.92 -37.44 10.75
CA ARG A 534 3.21 -38.10 11.05
C ARG A 534 4.36 -37.09 11.16
N SER A 535 4.47 -36.18 10.19
CA SER A 535 5.46 -35.11 10.20
C SER A 535 5.27 -34.19 11.42
N SER A 536 4.02 -33.85 11.74
CA SER A 536 3.66 -33.07 12.93
C SER A 536 4.10 -33.72 14.25
N GLU A 537 3.96 -35.04 14.38
CA GLU A 537 4.34 -35.79 15.59
C GLU A 537 5.86 -35.89 15.74
N MET A 538 6.59 -36.09 14.64
CA MET A 538 8.05 -36.06 14.63
C MET A 538 8.59 -34.68 15.05
N GLU A 539 8.03 -33.61 14.48
CA GLU A 539 8.41 -32.23 14.81
C GLU A 539 8.10 -31.90 16.28
N SER A 540 6.92 -32.30 16.78
CA SER A 540 6.56 -32.16 18.21
C SER A 540 7.58 -32.84 19.12
N THR A 541 7.97 -34.08 18.79
CA THR A 541 8.93 -34.84 19.58
C THR A 541 10.28 -34.12 19.67
N GLU A 542 10.77 -33.60 18.55
CA GLU A 542 12.06 -32.90 18.51
C GLU A 542 12.01 -31.55 19.23
N ILE A 543 10.94 -30.77 19.03
CA ILE A 543 10.71 -29.51 19.74
C ILE A 543 10.68 -29.75 21.25
N ARG A 544 9.92 -30.75 21.73
CA ARG A 544 9.82 -31.07 23.17
C ARG A 544 11.17 -31.45 23.76
N ARG A 545 12.05 -32.13 23.02
CA ARG A 545 13.43 -32.41 23.46
C ARG A 545 14.24 -31.14 23.66
N VAL A 546 14.19 -30.20 22.71
CA VAL A 546 14.92 -28.92 22.82
C VAL A 546 14.35 -28.05 23.95
N VAL A 547 13.02 -27.99 24.10
CA VAL A 547 12.37 -27.30 25.22
C VAL A 547 12.84 -27.88 26.57
N SER A 548 12.88 -29.20 26.70
CA SER A 548 13.38 -29.88 27.92
C SER A 548 14.86 -29.55 28.19
N ARG A 549 15.69 -29.51 27.14
CA ARG A 549 17.11 -29.11 27.24
C ARG A 549 17.26 -27.66 27.74
N ILE A 550 16.49 -26.73 27.18
CA ILE A 550 16.48 -25.32 27.59
C ILE A 550 16.07 -25.19 29.06
N ARG A 551 14.99 -25.84 29.47
CA ARG A 551 14.51 -25.82 30.87
C ARG A 551 15.53 -26.41 31.84
N SER A 552 16.18 -27.50 31.45
CA SER A 552 17.22 -28.14 32.27
C SER A 552 18.44 -27.23 32.45
N ALA A 553 18.78 -26.42 31.44
CA ALA A 553 19.95 -25.54 31.47
C ALA A 553 19.67 -24.16 32.11
N PHE A 554 18.46 -23.62 31.95
CA PHE A 554 18.14 -22.22 32.30
C PHE A 554 16.98 -22.05 33.29
N GLY A 555 16.34 -23.15 33.70
CA GLY A 555 15.21 -23.18 34.66
C GLY A 555 13.84 -23.34 33.98
N GLU A 556 12.85 -23.86 34.72
CA GLU A 556 11.52 -24.16 34.17
C GLU A 556 10.81 -22.91 33.62
N ASP A 557 11.03 -21.76 34.26
CA ASP A 557 10.44 -20.48 33.88
C ASP A 557 11.18 -19.83 32.69
N SER A 558 12.19 -20.45 32.06
CA SER A 558 12.85 -19.88 30.88
C SER A 558 11.97 -19.96 29.62
N ILE A 559 11.14 -21.01 29.52
CA ILE A 559 10.28 -21.25 28.34
C ILE A 559 8.98 -21.97 28.70
N TYR A 560 7.86 -21.37 28.30
CA TYR A 560 6.54 -21.96 28.30
C TYR A 560 6.20 -22.43 26.89
N TYR A 561 6.04 -23.74 26.72
CA TYR A 561 5.69 -24.37 25.45
C TYR A 561 4.34 -25.06 25.60
N PHE A 562 3.44 -24.79 24.65
CA PHE A 562 2.09 -25.34 24.66
C PHE A 562 1.72 -25.90 23.29
N GLU A 563 1.15 -27.10 23.25
CA GLU A 563 0.52 -27.64 22.05
C GLU A 563 -1.01 -27.63 22.17
N VAL A 564 -1.66 -27.15 21.10
CA VAL A 564 -3.11 -27.17 20.97
C VAL A 564 -3.62 -28.60 20.89
N GLY A 565 -4.53 -28.96 21.81
CA GLY A 565 -5.07 -30.31 21.94
C GLY A 565 -4.36 -31.18 22.98
N THR A 566 -3.21 -30.73 23.51
CA THR A 566 -2.49 -31.39 24.61
C THR A 566 -2.53 -30.52 25.87
N GLU A 567 -1.83 -29.38 25.87
CA GLU A 567 -1.79 -28.45 27.02
C GLU A 567 -2.84 -27.33 26.92
N LEU A 568 -3.33 -27.07 25.71
CA LEU A 568 -4.42 -26.12 25.43
C LEU A 568 -5.66 -26.85 24.90
N PRO A 569 -6.86 -26.25 25.04
CA PRO A 569 -8.09 -26.82 24.50
C PRO A 569 -7.95 -27.19 23.02
N LYS A 570 -8.62 -28.27 22.58
CA LYS A 570 -8.61 -28.71 21.17
C LYS A 570 -9.10 -27.64 20.19
N GLU A 571 -10.02 -26.79 20.66
CA GLU A 571 -10.50 -25.61 19.93
C GLU A 571 -9.84 -24.36 20.52
N TRP A 572 -8.57 -24.11 20.18
CA TRP A 572 -7.90 -22.86 20.57
C TRP A 572 -8.40 -21.73 19.66
N SER A 573 -9.21 -20.84 20.24
CA SER A 573 -9.92 -19.80 19.49
C SER A 573 -8.98 -18.67 19.03
N VAL A 574 -9.46 -17.88 18.06
CA VAL A 574 -8.81 -16.61 17.66
C VAL A 574 -8.59 -15.73 18.90
N ASN A 575 -9.53 -15.73 19.84
CA ASN A 575 -9.45 -14.98 21.09
C ASN A 575 -8.26 -15.45 21.96
N GLY A 576 -8.04 -16.76 22.07
CA GLY A 576 -6.86 -17.31 22.75
C GLY A 576 -5.53 -16.89 22.12
N ARG A 577 -5.48 -16.80 20.78
CA ARG A 577 -4.31 -16.33 20.05
C ARG A 577 -4.05 -14.83 20.22
N LEU A 578 -5.10 -14.01 20.12
CA LEU A 578 -5.01 -12.56 20.37
C LEU A 578 -4.58 -12.28 21.82
N ALA A 579 -5.09 -13.05 22.79
CA ALA A 579 -4.68 -12.96 24.18
C ALA A 579 -3.18 -13.20 24.36
N LEU A 580 -2.61 -14.19 23.66
CA LEU A 580 -1.15 -14.40 23.64
C LEU A 580 -0.42 -13.20 23.03
N PHE A 581 -0.84 -12.69 21.88
CA PHE A 581 -0.21 -11.54 21.24
C PHE A 581 -0.22 -10.28 22.11
N CYS A 582 -1.26 -10.09 22.92
CA CYS A 582 -1.29 -9.02 23.91
C CYS A 582 -0.10 -9.10 24.90
N LEU A 583 0.31 -10.33 25.26
CA LEU A 583 1.36 -10.60 26.25
C LEU A 583 2.79 -10.55 25.67
N LEU A 584 2.99 -10.80 24.38
CA LEU A 584 4.34 -10.89 23.79
C LEU A 584 4.97 -9.51 23.51
N ASP A 585 6.11 -9.16 24.10
CA ASP A 585 6.85 -7.94 23.73
C ASP A 585 7.55 -8.06 22.38
N VAL A 586 7.96 -9.29 22.03
CA VAL A 586 8.60 -9.61 20.76
C VAL A 586 7.88 -10.80 20.12
N LEU A 587 7.30 -10.61 18.93
CA LEU A 587 6.87 -11.71 18.09
C LEU A 587 8.05 -12.18 17.25
N LEU A 588 8.47 -13.44 17.43
CA LEU A 588 9.57 -14.05 16.69
C LEU A 588 9.04 -15.09 15.70
N ASN A 589 9.20 -14.84 14.41
CA ASN A 589 8.88 -15.77 13.32
C ASN A 589 10.18 -16.18 12.61
N CYS A 590 10.50 -17.47 12.63
CA CYS A 590 11.70 -18.04 12.02
C CYS A 590 11.38 -19.03 10.89
N ALA A 591 10.22 -18.88 10.23
CA ALA A 591 9.82 -19.84 9.19
C ALA A 591 10.82 -19.86 8.03
N MET A 592 11.20 -21.07 7.63
CA MET A 592 12.16 -21.32 6.54
C MET A 592 11.58 -21.00 5.17
N ARG A 593 10.26 -21.16 5.01
CA ARG A 593 9.50 -20.74 3.84
C ARG A 593 8.01 -20.71 4.20
N ASP A 594 7.35 -19.60 3.91
CA ASP A 594 5.90 -19.47 4.08
C ASP A 594 5.31 -18.54 3.02
N GLY A 595 4.00 -18.62 2.80
CA GLY A 595 3.24 -17.68 1.98
C GLY A 595 3.13 -16.31 2.65
N LEU A 596 1.97 -15.67 2.49
CA LEU A 596 1.68 -14.48 3.29
C LEU A 596 1.16 -14.91 4.66
N ASN A 597 2.04 -14.93 5.66
CA ASN A 597 1.67 -15.27 7.03
C ASN A 597 0.94 -14.10 7.70
N LEU A 598 -0.30 -14.32 8.16
CA LEU A 598 -1.16 -13.29 8.76
C LEU A 598 -0.96 -13.09 10.26
N LEU A 599 -0.27 -14.00 10.94
CA LEU A 599 -0.05 -13.92 12.39
C LEU A 599 0.73 -12.66 12.81
N PRO A 600 1.77 -12.22 12.07
CA PRO A 600 2.41 -10.94 12.33
C PRO A 600 1.49 -9.73 12.20
N PHE A 601 0.53 -9.75 11.26
CA PHE A 601 -0.43 -8.66 11.12
C PHE A 601 -1.36 -8.61 12.34
N GLU A 602 -1.86 -9.76 12.79
CA GLU A 602 -2.71 -9.84 13.99
C GLU A 602 -1.98 -9.33 15.24
N TYR A 603 -0.69 -9.66 15.36
CA TYR A 603 0.15 -9.15 16.44
C TYR A 603 0.34 -7.64 16.38
N VAL A 604 0.67 -7.09 15.20
CA VAL A 604 0.83 -5.64 15.00
C VAL A 604 -0.44 -4.89 15.39
N LEU A 605 -1.61 -5.36 14.94
CA LEU A 605 -2.89 -4.72 15.31
C LEU A 605 -3.20 -4.85 16.79
N SER A 606 -2.92 -6.02 17.40
CA SER A 606 -3.10 -6.24 18.83
C SER A 606 -2.27 -5.27 19.65
N LYS A 607 -0.99 -5.11 19.29
CA LYS A 607 -0.09 -4.19 19.99
C LYS A 607 -0.40 -2.73 19.77
N ALA A 608 -0.75 -2.33 18.55
CA ALA A 608 -1.13 -0.95 18.26
C ALA A 608 -2.37 -0.52 19.05
N THR A 609 -3.39 -1.39 19.12
CA THR A 609 -4.62 -1.15 19.88
C THR A 609 -4.34 -0.95 21.38
N LEU A 610 -3.49 -1.79 21.96
CA LEU A 610 -3.11 -1.70 23.38
C LEU A 610 -2.18 -0.50 23.67
N HIS A 611 -1.31 -0.15 22.74
CA HIS A 611 -0.41 1.00 22.88
C HIS A 611 -1.17 2.32 22.83
N GLN A 612 -2.16 2.47 21.93
CA GLN A 612 -3.02 3.65 21.87
C GLN A 612 -3.82 3.87 23.15
N SER A 613 -4.20 2.78 23.83
CA SER A 613 -4.87 2.82 25.13
C SER A 613 -3.90 2.96 26.32
N GLN A 614 -2.59 3.12 26.05
CA GLN A 614 -1.51 3.22 27.03
C GLN A 614 -1.43 2.02 28.00
N ILE A 615 -1.98 0.86 27.61
CA ILE A 615 -2.06 -0.34 28.45
C ILE A 615 -0.71 -1.11 28.44
N THR A 616 0.03 -1.07 27.32
CA THR A 616 1.28 -1.83 27.16
C THR A 616 2.34 -1.06 26.37
N SER A 617 3.60 -1.49 26.49
CA SER A 617 4.71 -0.97 25.68
C SER A 617 4.58 -1.38 24.21
N ALA A 618 5.11 -0.54 23.31
CA ALA A 618 5.17 -0.85 21.88
C ALA A 618 5.91 -2.18 21.64
N GLY A 619 5.21 -3.13 21.00
CA GLY A 619 5.76 -4.43 20.61
C GLY A 619 6.61 -4.35 19.34
N ILE A 620 7.43 -5.37 19.10
CA ILE A 620 8.28 -5.47 17.91
C ILE A 620 8.13 -6.85 17.26
N VAL A 621 8.20 -6.87 15.93
CA VAL A 621 8.16 -8.10 15.13
C VAL A 621 9.54 -8.41 14.61
N VAL A 622 10.00 -9.64 14.81
CA VAL A 622 11.20 -10.21 14.20
C VAL A 622 10.75 -11.30 13.22
N LEU A 623 11.02 -11.10 11.93
CA LEU A 623 10.49 -11.89 10.82
C LEU A 623 11.60 -12.54 10.02
N SER A 624 11.41 -13.80 9.67
CA SER A 624 12.22 -14.46 8.64
C SER A 624 12.13 -13.71 7.30
N GLU A 625 13.25 -13.50 6.62
CA GLU A 625 13.27 -12.97 5.25
C GLU A 625 12.60 -13.92 4.23
N PHE A 626 12.32 -15.17 4.61
CA PHE A 626 11.70 -16.18 3.76
C PHE A 626 10.17 -16.27 3.90
N VAL A 627 9.55 -15.40 4.72
CA VAL A 627 8.09 -15.29 4.81
C VAL A 627 7.57 -14.09 4.05
N GLY A 628 6.41 -14.24 3.40
CA GLY A 628 5.89 -13.20 2.53
C GLY A 628 5.54 -11.89 3.23
N CYS A 629 5.20 -11.96 4.52
CA CYS A 629 4.90 -10.76 5.32
C CYS A 629 6.14 -9.92 5.63
N SER A 630 7.36 -10.45 5.52
CA SER A 630 8.60 -9.68 5.74
C SER A 630 8.84 -8.61 4.66
N HIS A 631 8.32 -8.83 3.46
CA HIS A 631 8.35 -7.86 2.36
C HIS A 631 7.30 -6.76 2.54
N VAL A 632 6.29 -7.00 3.37
CA VAL A 632 5.11 -6.15 3.52
C VAL A 632 5.19 -5.31 4.81
N LEU A 633 5.58 -5.93 5.93
CA LEU A 633 5.77 -5.30 7.23
C LEU A 633 7.18 -4.71 7.33
N ASN A 634 7.34 -3.49 6.83
CA ASN A 634 8.62 -2.79 6.73
C ASN A 634 9.08 -2.13 8.05
N GLY A 635 8.35 -2.27 9.16
CA GLY A 635 8.75 -1.89 10.51
C GLY A 635 9.46 -3.03 11.27
N GLY A 636 9.16 -4.28 10.91
CA GLY A 636 9.77 -5.48 11.49
C GLY A 636 11.27 -5.62 11.22
N ILE A 637 11.95 -6.35 12.10
CA ILE A 637 13.36 -6.72 11.95
C ILE A 637 13.45 -8.01 11.16
N ARG A 638 14.25 -8.03 10.07
CA ARG A 638 14.42 -9.21 9.22
C ARG A 638 15.56 -10.08 9.72
N VAL A 639 15.34 -11.39 9.75
CA VAL A 639 16.35 -12.39 10.11
C VAL A 639 16.46 -13.46 9.05
N ASN A 640 17.67 -14.01 8.92
CA ASN A 640 17.86 -15.26 8.20
C ASN A 640 17.84 -16.39 9.24
N PRO A 641 16.78 -17.21 9.33
CA PRO A 641 16.66 -18.26 10.35
C PRO A 641 17.73 -19.36 10.23
N PHE A 642 18.41 -19.49 9.08
CA PHE A 642 19.51 -20.44 8.90
C PHE A 642 20.84 -19.94 9.49
N ASN A 643 20.96 -18.64 9.74
CA ASN A 643 22.09 -18.06 10.46
C ASN A 643 21.65 -17.74 11.89
N LEU A 644 21.86 -18.69 12.81
CA LEU A 644 21.45 -18.54 14.20
C LEU A 644 22.13 -17.33 14.86
N GLU A 645 23.39 -17.03 14.52
CA GLU A 645 24.12 -15.89 15.09
C GLU A 645 23.45 -14.58 14.70
N HIS A 646 23.07 -14.46 13.42
CA HIS A 646 22.30 -13.31 12.95
C HIS A 646 20.93 -13.20 13.64
N VAL A 647 20.22 -14.31 13.87
CA VAL A 647 18.96 -14.27 14.65
C VAL A 647 19.24 -13.74 16.06
N VAL A 648 20.30 -14.21 16.72
CA VAL A 648 20.67 -13.78 18.07
C VAL A 648 21.05 -12.29 18.11
N GLU A 649 21.84 -11.79 17.16
CA GLU A 649 22.20 -10.38 17.04
C GLU A 649 20.96 -9.48 16.86
N GLN A 650 20.03 -9.91 16.00
CA GLN A 650 18.78 -9.17 15.77
C GLN A 650 17.82 -9.26 16.97
N LEU A 651 17.83 -10.36 17.71
CA LEU A 651 17.10 -10.47 18.98
C LEU A 651 17.68 -9.53 20.03
N ASP A 652 19.00 -9.47 20.19
CA ASP A 652 19.63 -8.51 21.13
C ASP A 652 19.29 -7.07 20.74
N THR A 653 19.32 -6.76 19.43
CA THR A 653 18.87 -5.47 18.89
C THR A 653 17.40 -5.19 19.25
N ALA A 654 16.50 -6.15 19.03
CA ALA A 654 15.07 -6.01 19.34
C ALA A 654 14.82 -5.79 20.85
N LEU A 655 15.55 -6.52 21.70
CA LEU A 655 15.41 -6.47 23.15
C LEU A 655 15.99 -5.18 23.74
N SER A 656 17.09 -4.68 23.18
CA SER A 656 17.77 -3.44 23.59
C SER A 656 17.20 -2.18 22.93
N MET A 657 16.26 -2.32 21.98
CA MET A 657 15.70 -1.22 21.20
C MET A 657 15.02 -0.15 22.08
N PRO A 658 15.30 1.15 21.89
CA PRO A 658 14.59 2.23 22.56
C PRO A 658 13.08 2.23 22.30
N ILE A 659 12.27 2.66 23.27
CA ILE A 659 10.80 2.60 23.18
C ILE A 659 10.23 3.48 22.06
N ASN A 660 10.85 4.64 21.80
CA ASN A 660 10.49 5.53 20.70
C ASN A 660 10.72 4.88 19.34
N GLU A 661 11.80 4.11 19.19
CA GLU A 661 12.05 3.35 17.97
C GLU A 661 11.01 2.22 17.79
N ARG A 662 10.72 1.46 18.85
CA ARG A 662 9.66 0.42 18.80
C ARG A 662 8.31 1.02 18.41
N ALA A 663 7.93 2.14 19.01
CA ALA A 663 6.67 2.82 18.71
C ALA A 663 6.59 3.29 17.26
N ALA A 664 7.68 3.84 16.70
CA ALA A 664 7.74 4.26 15.30
C ALA A 664 7.62 3.08 14.33
N ARG A 665 8.31 1.96 14.61
CA ARG A 665 8.22 0.73 13.81
C ARG A 665 6.82 0.13 13.84
N LEU A 666 6.23 0.05 15.04
CA LEU A 666 4.86 -0.42 15.22
C LEU A 666 3.85 0.48 14.49
N ALA A 667 3.99 1.80 14.57
CA ALA A 667 3.12 2.75 13.88
C ALA A 667 3.15 2.59 12.35
N LYS A 668 4.35 2.33 11.80
CA LYS A 668 4.53 2.05 10.37
C LYS A 668 3.76 0.81 9.92
N ASP A 669 3.98 -0.31 10.60
CA ASP A 669 3.31 -1.59 10.26
C ASP A 669 1.81 -1.54 10.56
N HIS A 670 1.41 -0.83 11.60
CA HIS A 670 0.00 -0.60 11.93
C HIS A 670 -0.71 0.18 10.83
N LYS A 671 -0.13 1.31 10.38
CA LYS A 671 -0.69 2.09 9.27
C LYS A 671 -0.86 1.23 8.02
N PHE A 672 0.17 0.48 7.65
CA PHE A 672 0.10 -0.41 6.49
C PHE A 672 -1.05 -1.42 6.63
N THR A 673 -1.16 -2.06 7.80
CA THR A 673 -2.17 -3.10 8.04
C THR A 673 -3.60 -2.54 8.02
N CYS A 674 -3.81 -1.32 8.51
CA CYS A 674 -5.11 -0.65 8.45
C CYS A 674 -5.51 -0.23 7.02
N ASP A 675 -4.54 0.19 6.20
CA ASP A 675 -4.80 0.61 4.82
C ASP A 675 -5.05 -0.62 3.89
N ASN A 676 -4.49 -1.78 4.24
CA ASN A 676 -4.51 -3.01 3.42
C ASN A 676 -5.31 -4.12 4.11
N THR A 677 -6.64 -4.02 4.04
CA THR A 677 -7.58 -5.00 4.62
C THR A 677 -8.00 -6.08 3.62
N THR A 678 -8.73 -7.10 4.09
CA THR A 678 -9.38 -8.11 3.24
C THR A 678 -10.32 -7.45 2.23
N ALA A 679 -11.03 -6.40 2.64
CA ALA A 679 -11.92 -5.63 1.77
C ALA A 679 -11.14 -4.89 0.66
N THR A 680 -10.02 -4.24 1.00
CA THR A 680 -9.13 -3.60 0.00
C THR A 680 -8.63 -4.62 -1.02
N TRP A 681 -8.22 -5.81 -0.55
CA TRP A 681 -7.78 -6.89 -1.42
C TRP A 681 -8.89 -7.36 -2.39
N LEU A 682 -10.11 -7.57 -1.89
CA LEU A 682 -11.27 -7.90 -2.74
C LEU A 682 -11.53 -6.81 -3.79
N LYS A 683 -11.49 -5.53 -3.40
CA LYS A 683 -11.69 -4.40 -4.32
C LYS A 683 -10.70 -4.45 -5.48
N VAL A 684 -9.42 -4.69 -5.18
CA VAL A 684 -8.37 -4.83 -6.22
C VAL A 684 -8.67 -6.01 -7.14
N ALA A 685 -9.01 -7.18 -6.59
CA ALA A 685 -9.32 -8.36 -7.39
C ALA A 685 -10.52 -8.15 -8.32
N VAL A 686 -11.61 -7.58 -7.81
CA VAL A 686 -12.81 -7.26 -8.61
C VAL A 686 -12.51 -6.21 -9.65
N HIS A 687 -11.76 -5.16 -9.31
CA HIS A 687 -11.33 -4.15 -10.26
C HIS A 687 -10.53 -4.76 -11.42
N ASP A 688 -9.56 -5.64 -11.13
CA ASP A 688 -8.79 -6.31 -12.17
C ASP A 688 -9.66 -7.19 -13.07
N MET A 689 -10.63 -7.92 -12.49
CA MET A 689 -11.59 -8.71 -13.27
C MET A 689 -12.47 -7.83 -14.17
N ARG A 690 -12.99 -6.71 -13.65
CA ARG A 690 -13.78 -5.73 -14.42
C ARG A 690 -12.95 -5.11 -15.54
N ARG A 691 -11.69 -4.78 -15.29
CA ARG A 691 -10.77 -4.24 -16.31
C ARG A 691 -10.56 -5.24 -17.45
N VAL A 692 -10.33 -6.52 -17.15
CA VAL A 692 -10.17 -7.54 -18.20
C VAL A 692 -11.43 -7.68 -19.06
N ARG A 693 -12.62 -7.57 -18.45
CA ARG A 693 -13.90 -7.56 -19.17
C ARG A 693 -14.01 -6.38 -20.16
N SER A 694 -13.50 -5.21 -19.79
CA SER A 694 -13.54 -4.00 -20.65
C SER A 694 -12.40 -3.93 -21.68
N ALA A 695 -11.23 -4.50 -21.37
CA ALA A 695 -10.02 -4.42 -22.20
C ALA A 695 -10.02 -5.34 -23.44
N ALA A 696 -11.08 -6.12 -23.67
CA ALA A 696 -11.25 -6.96 -24.86
C ALA A 696 -11.37 -6.16 -26.18
N THR A 697 -11.14 -4.82 -26.18
CA THR A 697 -11.56 -3.93 -27.27
C THR A 697 -10.50 -2.95 -27.82
N ALA A 698 -9.28 -2.83 -27.28
CA ALA A 698 -8.30 -1.90 -27.90
C ALA A 698 -6.86 -2.09 -27.40
N LEU A 699 -5.90 -2.32 -28.31
CA LEU A 699 -4.46 -2.27 -28.01
C LEU A 699 -3.60 -1.85 -29.22
N ALA A 700 -2.67 -0.90 -29.01
CA ALA A 700 -1.60 -0.51 -29.93
C ALA A 700 -0.28 -0.28 -29.16
N PRO A 701 0.92 -0.54 -29.74
CA PRO A 701 2.20 -0.49 -29.00
C PRO A 701 3.10 0.71 -29.36
N CYS A 702 4.02 1.08 -28.46
CA CYS A 702 5.15 1.96 -28.76
C CYS A 702 6.45 1.51 -28.07
N THR A 703 7.59 1.69 -28.75
CA THR A 703 8.94 1.29 -28.32
C THR A 703 9.91 2.47 -28.42
N ARG A 704 10.95 2.54 -27.57
CA ARG A 704 12.17 3.31 -27.86
C ARG A 704 13.39 2.84 -27.07
N SER A 705 14.56 3.00 -27.71
CA SER A 705 15.89 2.51 -27.35
C SER A 705 16.84 3.66 -26.93
N LEU A 706 17.84 3.35 -26.09
CA LEU A 706 18.85 4.24 -25.50
C LEU A 706 20.24 4.02 -26.12
N ARG A 707 21.02 5.10 -26.33
CA ARG A 707 22.43 5.10 -26.79
C ARG A 707 23.40 5.56 -25.68
N SER A 708 24.65 5.08 -25.71
CA SER A 708 25.75 5.30 -24.74
C SER A 708 26.65 6.51 -25.07
N GLY A 709 27.37 7.08 -24.09
CA GLY A 709 28.28 8.26 -24.19
C GLY A 709 29.66 8.03 -23.52
N GLN A 710 30.62 8.93 -23.78
CA GLN A 710 32.06 8.85 -23.41
C GLN A 710 32.42 9.52 -22.05
N PRO A 711 33.55 9.15 -21.41
CA PRO A 711 33.95 9.63 -20.07
C PRO A 711 34.56 11.05 -20.03
N LEU A 712 34.45 11.73 -18.88
CA LEU A 712 34.89 13.12 -18.59
C LEU A 712 36.27 13.20 -17.89
N ASN A 713 36.87 14.41 -17.89
CA ASN A 713 38.18 14.71 -17.29
C ASN A 713 38.10 14.97 -15.76
N PRO A 714 39.13 14.62 -14.96
CA PRO A 714 39.17 14.94 -13.52
C PRO A 714 39.34 16.44 -13.23
N LEU A 715 38.85 16.90 -12.08
CA LEU A 715 38.94 18.31 -11.64
C LEU A 715 40.38 18.76 -11.29
N PRO A 716 40.93 19.81 -11.92
CA PRO A 716 42.26 20.35 -11.60
C PRO A 716 42.23 21.25 -10.35
N VAL A 717 42.29 20.66 -9.16
CA VAL A 717 42.13 21.35 -7.86
C VAL A 717 43.07 22.56 -7.68
N GLU A 718 44.33 22.46 -8.10
CA GLU A 718 45.30 23.58 -8.01
C GLU A 718 44.93 24.77 -8.92
N ALA A 719 44.30 24.50 -10.06
CA ALA A 719 43.82 25.56 -10.95
C ALA A 719 42.60 26.26 -10.35
N VAL A 720 41.70 25.50 -9.69
CA VAL A 720 40.57 26.05 -8.95
C VAL A 720 41.04 27.01 -7.86
N GLN A 721 42.02 26.59 -7.05
CA GLN A 721 42.54 27.42 -5.94
C GLN A 721 43.20 28.70 -6.42
N ARG A 722 44.01 28.65 -7.49
CA ARG A 722 44.64 29.83 -8.09
C ARG A 722 43.61 30.80 -8.67
N ALA A 723 42.65 30.28 -9.43
CA ALA A 723 41.57 31.08 -10.01
C ALA A 723 40.74 31.74 -8.90
N TYR A 724 40.34 30.97 -7.89
CA TYR A 724 39.59 31.44 -6.72
C TYR A 724 40.32 32.57 -6.01
N SER A 725 41.59 32.38 -5.65
CA SER A 725 42.37 33.38 -4.91
C SER A 725 42.51 34.71 -5.66
N SER A 726 42.58 34.67 -6.99
CA SER A 726 42.74 35.85 -7.86
C SER A 726 41.43 36.58 -8.20
N ALA A 727 40.28 35.95 -7.96
CA ALA A 727 38.97 36.46 -8.36
C ALA A 727 38.41 37.46 -7.35
N SER A 728 37.66 38.45 -7.84
CA SER A 728 37.12 39.57 -7.06
C SER A 728 35.64 39.42 -6.71
N HIS A 729 34.86 38.68 -7.52
CA HIS A 729 33.46 38.38 -7.27
C HIS A 729 33.09 36.97 -7.75
N ARG A 730 32.80 36.08 -6.80
CA ARG A 730 32.83 34.63 -6.99
C ARG A 730 31.46 34.00 -6.75
N LEU A 731 30.92 33.30 -7.73
CA LEU A 731 29.69 32.53 -7.58
C LEU A 731 29.99 31.06 -7.31
N ILE A 732 29.42 30.52 -6.23
CA ILE A 732 29.51 29.10 -5.85
C ILE A 732 28.10 28.51 -5.78
N LEU A 733 27.79 27.58 -6.68
CA LEU A 733 26.51 26.86 -6.73
C LEU A 733 26.74 25.39 -6.38
N LEU A 734 26.02 24.88 -5.39
CA LEU A 734 26.14 23.50 -4.92
C LEU A 734 24.80 22.77 -4.97
N GLY A 735 24.80 21.56 -5.53
CA GLY A 735 23.78 20.57 -5.26
C GLY A 735 23.77 20.15 -3.79
N PHE A 736 22.65 19.61 -3.32
CA PHE A 736 22.50 19.18 -1.92
C PHE A 736 22.76 17.68 -1.72
N ASP A 737 21.78 16.86 -2.11
CA ASP A 737 21.77 15.41 -1.93
C ASP A 737 22.73 14.71 -2.90
N GLY A 738 23.80 14.08 -2.40
CA GLY A 738 24.81 13.41 -3.23
C GLY A 738 26.02 14.29 -3.56
N THR A 739 25.89 15.61 -3.41
CA THR A 739 26.96 16.60 -3.59
C THR A 739 27.61 17.01 -2.26
N ILE A 740 26.83 17.51 -1.29
CA ILE A 740 27.34 17.86 0.06
C ILE A 740 26.88 16.91 1.17
N ILE A 741 25.93 16.02 0.87
CA ILE A 741 25.52 14.88 1.72
C ILE A 741 25.87 13.57 1.00
N GLN A 742 26.62 12.68 1.65
CA GLN A 742 26.97 11.38 1.09
C GLN A 742 25.78 10.40 1.10
N GLN A 743 25.45 9.82 -0.05
CA GLN A 743 24.44 8.77 -0.16
C GLN A 743 25.10 7.38 -0.02
N ASP A 744 25.23 6.86 1.21
CA ASP A 744 25.65 5.47 1.37
C ASP A 744 24.49 4.51 1.06
N LYS A 745 24.75 3.49 0.21
CA LYS A 745 23.78 2.45 -0.16
C LYS A 745 23.26 1.66 1.05
N VAL A 746 24.05 1.56 2.12
CA VAL A 746 23.70 0.88 3.37
C VAL A 746 22.68 1.68 4.21
N ASN A 747 22.65 3.01 4.06
CA ASN A 747 21.78 3.91 4.83
C ASN A 747 20.48 4.29 4.09
N GLN A 748 20.22 3.75 2.89
CA GLN A 748 18.96 4.01 2.18
C GLN A 748 17.72 3.60 2.99
N HIS A 749 17.81 2.50 3.76
CA HIS A 749 16.72 2.06 4.65
C HIS A 749 16.52 2.96 5.89
N LEU A 750 17.53 3.75 6.28
CA LEU A 750 17.48 4.67 7.43
C LEU A 750 16.93 6.06 7.06
N LYS A 751 16.97 6.46 5.78
CA LYS A 751 16.41 7.74 5.31
C LYS A 751 14.93 7.92 5.72
N ASN A 752 14.16 6.83 5.72
CA ASN A 752 12.74 6.86 6.06
C ASN A 752 12.43 7.02 7.55
N PHE A 753 13.35 6.67 8.45
CA PHE A 753 13.11 6.81 9.89
C PHE A 753 13.10 8.29 10.32
N GLN A 754 13.83 9.11 9.56
CA GLN A 754 14.10 10.51 9.81
C GLN A 754 13.05 11.44 9.17
N ASP A 755 12.55 11.07 7.98
CA ASP A 755 11.46 11.80 7.30
C ASP A 755 10.10 11.73 8.04
N PHE A 756 9.84 10.66 8.81
CA PHE A 756 8.61 10.50 9.60
C PHE A 756 8.69 11.11 11.02
N SER A 757 9.90 11.40 11.50
CA SER A 757 10.16 12.02 12.81
C SER A 757 10.51 13.52 12.73
N GLY A 758 10.48 14.11 11.53
CA GLY A 758 10.83 15.52 11.32
C GLY A 758 12.33 15.83 11.44
N HIS A 759 13.20 14.82 11.39
CA HIS A 759 14.64 14.99 11.46
C HIS A 759 15.27 14.82 10.07
N SER A 760 15.38 15.90 9.30
CA SER A 760 16.02 15.87 7.98
C SER A 760 17.52 15.51 8.09
N LEU A 761 18.03 14.65 7.19
CA LEU A 761 19.47 14.36 7.07
C LEU A 761 20.25 15.67 6.87
N SER A 762 21.12 16.01 7.83
CA SER A 762 21.95 17.22 7.81
C SER A 762 23.35 16.94 7.24
N PRO A 763 23.98 17.89 6.54
CA PRO A 763 25.37 17.75 6.12
C PRO A 763 26.33 17.50 7.29
N PRO A 764 27.48 16.84 7.05
CA PRO A 764 28.53 16.73 8.06
C PRO A 764 28.91 18.10 8.63
N ALA A 765 29.21 18.18 9.93
CA ALA A 765 29.58 19.44 10.58
C ALA A 765 30.72 20.18 9.85
N ALA A 766 31.68 19.44 9.28
CA ALA A 766 32.76 20.01 8.47
C ALA A 766 32.25 20.77 7.24
N VAL A 767 31.22 20.26 6.55
CA VAL A 767 30.58 20.95 5.42
C VAL A 767 29.93 22.26 5.90
N LEU A 768 29.19 22.21 7.01
CA LEU A 768 28.52 23.39 7.57
C LEU A 768 29.52 24.49 7.93
N ILE A 769 30.64 24.13 8.57
CA ILE A 769 31.74 25.06 8.91
C ILE A 769 32.35 25.67 7.63
N CYS A 770 32.58 24.86 6.60
CA CYS A 770 33.10 25.35 5.33
C CYS A 770 32.13 26.34 4.66
N LEU A 771 30.84 26.04 4.64
CA LEU A 771 29.82 26.93 4.09
C LEU A 771 29.72 28.24 4.87
N GLU A 772 29.74 28.20 6.21
CA GLU A 772 29.78 29.40 7.05
C GLU A 772 31.02 30.27 6.75
N THR A 773 32.18 29.64 6.62
CA THR A 773 33.44 30.35 6.32
C THR A 773 33.42 30.97 4.93
N LEU A 774 32.93 30.25 3.93
CA LEU A 774 32.82 30.74 2.56
C LEU A 774 31.80 31.90 2.46
N CYS A 775 30.67 31.81 3.15
CA CYS A 775 29.67 32.89 3.21
C CYS A 775 30.15 34.13 3.98
N ALA A 776 31.16 34.00 4.85
CA ALA A 776 31.73 35.13 5.59
C ALA A 776 32.66 36.01 4.73
N ASP A 777 33.21 35.50 3.62
CA ASP A 777 33.97 36.31 2.66
C ASP A 777 33.00 37.07 1.75
N PRO A 778 32.95 38.42 1.80
CA PRO A 778 31.99 39.22 1.03
C PRO A 778 32.23 39.16 -0.49
N ARG A 779 33.34 38.57 -0.95
CA ARG A 779 33.58 38.31 -2.38
C ARG A 779 32.85 37.07 -2.89
N ASN A 780 32.28 36.25 -2.01
CA ASN A 780 31.60 35.01 -2.37
C ASN A 780 30.08 35.19 -2.32
N VAL A 781 29.41 34.74 -3.38
CA VAL A 781 27.99 34.46 -3.41
C VAL A 781 27.82 32.94 -3.41
N VAL A 782 27.39 32.39 -2.28
CA VAL A 782 27.24 30.93 -2.09
C VAL A 782 25.76 30.56 -2.06
N CYS A 783 25.36 29.64 -2.92
CA CYS A 783 23.98 29.15 -2.99
C CYS A 783 23.92 27.62 -3.04
N VAL A 784 22.96 27.05 -2.32
CA VAL A 784 22.63 25.62 -2.39
C VAL A 784 21.29 25.44 -3.09
N ILE A 785 21.26 24.60 -4.13
CA ILE A 785 20.06 24.28 -4.91
C ILE A 785 19.67 22.82 -4.66
N SER A 786 18.43 22.58 -4.21
CA SER A 786 17.96 21.27 -3.76
C SER A 786 16.58 20.93 -4.29
N GLY A 787 16.30 19.63 -4.42
CA GLY A 787 14.95 19.11 -4.62
C GLY A 787 14.15 18.99 -3.31
N ARG A 788 14.75 19.23 -2.13
CA ARG A 788 14.06 19.20 -0.84
C ARG A 788 13.11 20.38 -0.66
N GLY A 789 12.11 20.21 0.21
CA GLY A 789 11.14 21.25 0.54
C GLY A 789 11.73 22.35 1.44
N ARG A 790 11.05 23.50 1.52
CA ARG A 790 11.51 24.68 2.28
C ARG A 790 11.80 24.37 3.76
N VAL A 791 10.95 23.57 4.39
CA VAL A 791 11.07 23.22 5.82
C VAL A 791 12.35 22.43 6.09
N ASP A 792 12.64 21.43 5.24
CA ASP A 792 13.84 20.60 5.35
C ASP A 792 15.11 21.44 5.16
N MET A 793 15.11 22.32 4.16
CA MET A 793 16.23 23.19 3.83
C MET A 793 16.52 24.21 4.94
N GLU A 794 15.49 24.80 5.54
CA GLU A 794 15.65 25.72 6.67
C GLU A 794 16.13 24.99 7.93
N ALA A 795 15.62 23.80 8.22
CA ALA A 795 16.05 23.01 9.37
C ALA A 795 17.54 22.61 9.30
N THR A 796 18.07 22.38 8.09
CA THR A 796 19.45 21.89 7.88
C THR A 796 20.47 22.99 7.60
N LEU A 797 20.13 23.98 6.76
CA LEU A 797 21.05 25.02 6.30
C LEU A 797 20.64 26.44 6.69
N GLY A 798 19.43 26.63 7.24
CA GLY A 798 18.88 27.95 7.57
C GLY A 798 19.68 28.72 8.62
N GLY A 799 20.48 28.03 9.43
CA GLY A 799 21.38 28.65 10.43
C GLY A 799 22.55 29.45 9.84
N ILE A 800 22.92 29.19 8.58
CA ILE A 800 24.12 29.76 7.96
C ILE A 800 23.83 31.16 7.42
N LYS A 801 24.43 32.18 8.04
CA LYS A 801 24.30 33.57 7.61
C LYS A 801 24.96 33.78 6.25
N GLY A 802 24.29 34.51 5.36
CA GLY A 802 24.80 34.81 4.02
C GLY A 802 24.59 33.72 2.99
N LEU A 803 24.09 32.53 3.36
CA LEU A 803 23.83 31.44 2.41
C LEU A 803 22.51 31.65 1.66
N GLY A 804 22.55 31.58 0.33
CA GLY A 804 21.38 31.50 -0.54
C GLY A 804 20.83 30.07 -0.61
N LEU A 805 19.52 29.91 -0.55
CA LEU A 805 18.87 28.60 -0.62
C LEU A 805 17.83 28.57 -1.73
N ALA A 806 17.81 27.49 -2.49
CA ALA A 806 16.79 27.21 -3.49
C ALA A 806 16.18 25.83 -3.21
N ALA A 807 14.91 25.82 -2.83
CA ALA A 807 14.13 24.62 -2.50
C ALA A 807 13.20 24.25 -3.67
N GLU A 808 12.77 23.00 -3.72
CA GLU A 808 11.89 22.45 -4.76
C GLU A 808 12.40 22.74 -6.18
N LEU A 809 13.67 22.37 -6.44
CA LEU A 809 14.36 22.63 -7.70
C LEU A 809 14.49 24.12 -8.05
N GLY A 810 14.35 24.98 -7.05
CA GLY A 810 14.44 26.44 -7.13
C GLY A 810 13.15 27.16 -7.49
N PHE A 811 12.00 26.49 -7.32
CA PHE A 811 10.69 27.15 -7.29
C PHE A 811 10.60 28.15 -6.14
N LEU A 812 11.11 27.79 -4.96
CA LEU A 812 11.21 28.66 -3.80
C LEU A 812 12.67 29.08 -3.65
N GLN A 813 12.93 30.38 -3.57
CA GLN A 813 14.29 30.91 -3.38
C GLN A 813 14.37 31.89 -2.22
N ARG A 814 15.43 31.76 -1.43
CA ARG A 814 15.88 32.71 -0.42
C ARG A 814 17.22 33.28 -0.85
N LYS A 815 17.29 34.59 -1.07
CA LYS A 815 18.53 35.27 -1.49
C LYS A 815 19.59 35.25 -0.38
N PRO A 816 20.89 35.21 -0.73
CA PRO A 816 21.99 35.48 0.19
C PRO A 816 21.77 36.78 1.00
N GLY A 817 22.02 36.75 2.31
CA GLY A 817 22.04 37.97 3.15
C GLY A 817 20.70 38.47 3.74
N MET A 818 19.55 37.88 3.40
CA MET A 818 18.27 38.23 4.06
C MET A 818 18.25 37.79 5.55
N LYS A 819 17.80 38.68 6.46
CA LYS A 819 17.79 38.45 7.92
C LYS A 819 16.58 37.63 8.38
N ARG A 820 16.76 36.80 9.41
CA ARG A 820 15.71 36.07 10.14
C ARG A 820 14.73 37.02 10.86
N SER A 821 13.44 36.91 10.57
CA SER A 821 12.35 37.33 11.47
C SER A 821 11.53 36.09 11.78
N ALA A 822 11.15 35.89 13.05
CA ALA A 822 10.46 34.68 13.49
C ALA A 822 9.00 34.58 13.01
N ASP A 823 8.44 35.66 12.46
CA ASP A 823 7.00 35.79 12.16
C ASP A 823 6.67 36.16 10.70
N ASP A 824 7.60 36.02 9.74
CA ASP A 824 7.37 36.52 8.38
C ASP A 824 7.61 35.46 7.28
N ASP A 825 6.52 34.94 6.71
CA ASP A 825 6.50 33.97 5.58
C ASP A 825 6.97 34.61 4.25
N THR A 826 7.38 35.90 4.27
CA THR A 826 7.75 36.73 3.10
C THR A 826 9.19 36.59 2.61
N GLN A 827 10.02 35.72 3.21
CA GLN A 827 11.45 35.61 2.87
C GLN A 827 11.73 34.70 1.66
N TRP A 828 10.88 33.69 1.45
CA TRP A 828 10.98 32.78 0.32
C TRP A 828 10.14 33.31 -0.83
N HIS A 829 10.77 33.53 -1.98
CA HIS A 829 10.11 34.07 -3.16
C HIS A 829 9.83 32.94 -4.14
N ARG A 830 8.58 32.87 -4.64
CA ARG A 830 8.19 31.95 -5.72
C ARG A 830 8.70 32.50 -7.05
N THR A 831 9.46 31.70 -7.78
CA THR A 831 10.09 32.12 -9.04
C THR A 831 9.21 31.94 -10.26
N ALA A 832 8.14 31.15 -10.17
CA ALA A 832 7.16 30.96 -11.23
C ALA A 832 5.74 31.29 -10.75
N ILE A 833 4.94 31.91 -11.62
CA ILE A 833 3.50 32.06 -11.42
C ILE A 833 2.90 30.65 -11.53
N ILE A 834 2.28 30.19 -10.44
CA ILE A 834 1.47 28.97 -10.49
C ILE A 834 0.27 29.33 -11.36
N ASN A 835 0.25 28.86 -12.61
CA ASN A 835 -1.03 28.78 -13.32
C ASN A 835 -1.90 27.82 -12.52
N ASP A 836 -3.17 28.19 -12.28
CA ASP A 836 -4.20 27.36 -11.64
C ASP A 836 -4.56 26.12 -12.50
N SER A 837 -3.55 25.34 -12.87
CA SER A 837 -3.69 24.10 -13.64
C SER A 837 -4.07 22.98 -12.67
N PRO A 838 -5.15 22.23 -12.91
CA PRO A 838 -5.64 21.16 -12.02
C PRO A 838 -4.77 19.88 -12.09
N TRP A 839 -3.50 19.99 -12.49
CA TRP A 839 -2.61 18.85 -12.70
C TRP A 839 -2.49 17.96 -11.45
N ARG A 840 -2.58 18.53 -10.24
CA ARG A 840 -2.55 17.78 -8.97
C ARG A 840 -3.78 16.89 -8.81
N GLU A 841 -4.96 17.44 -9.09
CA GLU A 841 -6.24 16.72 -9.02
C GLU A 841 -6.28 15.59 -10.05
N LEU A 842 -5.70 15.80 -11.24
CA LEU A 842 -5.59 14.79 -12.29
C LEU A 842 -4.52 13.73 -11.98
N ALA A 843 -3.39 14.11 -11.35
CA ALA A 843 -2.28 13.21 -11.04
C ALA A 843 -2.57 12.33 -9.81
N SER A 844 -3.28 12.86 -8.81
CA SER A 844 -3.48 12.21 -7.51
C SER A 844 -4.13 10.83 -7.62
N PRO A 845 -5.24 10.61 -8.38
CA PRO A 845 -5.83 9.29 -8.52
C PRO A 845 -4.88 8.27 -9.13
N VAL A 846 -4.09 8.69 -10.14
CA VAL A 846 -3.12 7.81 -10.81
C VAL A 846 -1.99 7.43 -9.83
N LEU A 847 -1.41 8.42 -9.14
CA LEU A 847 -0.34 8.22 -8.16
C LEU A 847 -0.79 7.32 -7.01
N LEU A 848 -1.98 7.55 -6.45
CA LEU A 848 -2.56 6.74 -5.40
C LEU A 848 -2.82 5.32 -5.88
N TRP A 849 -3.36 5.15 -7.09
CA TRP A 849 -3.58 3.81 -7.66
C TRP A 849 -2.26 3.02 -7.76
N TYR A 850 -1.14 3.66 -8.14
CA TYR A 850 0.17 2.99 -8.22
C TYR A 850 0.78 2.75 -6.85
N THR A 851 0.56 3.67 -5.91
CA THR A 851 1.00 3.52 -4.52
C THR A 851 0.34 2.33 -3.84
N MET A 852 -0.99 2.19 -3.96
CA MET A 852 -1.75 1.12 -3.33
C MET A 852 -1.34 -0.28 -3.78
N ARG A 853 -0.89 -0.44 -5.03
CA ARG A 853 -0.54 -1.77 -5.57
C ARG A 853 0.96 -2.04 -5.58
N THR A 854 1.78 -1.07 -5.19
CA THR A 854 3.23 -1.24 -5.10
C THR A 854 3.65 -1.05 -3.67
N ASN A 855 3.63 -2.16 -2.93
CA ASN A 855 4.08 -2.17 -1.55
C ASN A 855 5.50 -1.62 -1.42
N GLY A 856 5.75 -0.82 -0.38
CA GLY A 856 7.00 -0.08 -0.21
C GLY A 856 7.10 1.22 -1.01
N SER A 857 6.08 1.58 -1.79
CA SER A 857 6.00 2.89 -2.44
C SER A 857 5.17 3.90 -1.64
N TYR A 858 5.44 5.18 -1.83
CA TYR A 858 4.72 6.29 -1.21
C TYR A 858 4.80 7.55 -2.07
N VAL A 859 3.90 8.51 -1.81
CA VAL A 859 3.86 9.80 -2.50
C VAL A 859 4.34 10.90 -1.55
N LYS A 860 5.24 11.76 -2.04
CA LYS A 860 5.68 12.98 -1.37
C LYS A 860 5.17 14.18 -2.17
N TRP A 861 4.26 14.95 -1.56
CA TRP A 861 3.75 16.19 -2.14
C TRP A 861 4.63 17.39 -1.76
N GLN A 862 4.91 18.25 -2.73
CA GLN A 862 5.59 19.54 -2.59
C GLN A 862 4.68 20.66 -3.13
N GLU A 863 5.12 21.92 -3.24
CA GLU A 863 4.34 23.02 -3.85
C GLU A 863 4.45 23.07 -5.39
N SER A 864 5.61 22.73 -5.96
CA SER A 864 5.79 22.70 -7.43
C SER A 864 5.87 21.30 -8.04
N ALA A 865 5.89 20.26 -7.20
CA ALA A 865 6.08 18.89 -7.65
C ALA A 865 5.38 17.86 -6.75
N VAL A 866 5.33 16.63 -7.26
CA VAL A 866 4.98 15.43 -6.52
C VAL A 866 5.89 14.30 -6.94
N GLN A 867 6.38 13.54 -5.97
CA GLN A 867 7.27 12.42 -6.19
C GLN A 867 6.61 11.14 -5.72
N TRP A 868 6.56 10.14 -6.59
CA TRP A 868 6.23 8.77 -6.24
C TRP A 868 7.52 7.97 -6.06
N CYS A 869 7.81 7.61 -4.82
CA CYS A 869 9.02 6.92 -4.40
C CYS A 869 8.74 5.42 -4.28
N TYR A 870 9.61 4.57 -4.81
CA TYR A 870 9.45 3.10 -4.78
C TYR A 870 10.72 2.38 -4.30
N HIS A 871 11.57 3.05 -3.55
CA HIS A 871 12.87 2.51 -3.14
C HIS A 871 12.78 1.32 -2.17
N ASP A 872 11.73 1.26 -1.33
CA ASP A 872 11.46 0.10 -0.46
C ASP A 872 10.62 -0.98 -1.14
N ALA A 873 10.19 -0.75 -2.39
CA ALA A 873 9.49 -1.76 -3.16
C ALA A 873 10.46 -2.83 -3.67
N ASP A 874 9.92 -3.97 -4.10
CA ASP A 874 10.71 -4.95 -4.86
C ASP A 874 11.40 -4.24 -6.04
N PRO A 875 12.73 -4.35 -6.22
CA PRO A 875 13.46 -3.53 -7.19
C PRO A 875 12.99 -3.70 -8.64
N ASP A 876 12.65 -4.94 -9.02
CA ASP A 876 12.18 -5.25 -10.36
C ASP A 876 10.74 -4.75 -10.54
N PHE A 877 9.88 -5.00 -9.55
CA PHE A 877 8.49 -4.57 -9.59
C PHE A 877 8.32 -3.06 -9.51
N GLY A 878 9.01 -2.39 -8.58
CA GLY A 878 8.99 -0.93 -8.43
C GLY A 878 9.50 -0.24 -9.69
N ARG A 879 10.56 -0.77 -10.33
CA ARG A 879 11.04 -0.26 -11.62
C ARG A 879 10.02 -0.46 -12.73
N PHE A 880 9.39 -1.64 -12.79
CA PHE A 880 8.31 -1.91 -13.73
C PHE A 880 7.15 -0.92 -13.54
N GLN A 881 6.65 -0.79 -12.31
CA GLN A 881 5.55 0.09 -11.93
C GLN A 881 5.87 1.56 -12.20
N GLY A 882 7.10 2.02 -11.92
CA GLY A 882 7.51 3.39 -12.21
C GLY A 882 7.48 3.72 -13.70
N ARG A 883 7.88 2.79 -14.59
CA ARG A 883 7.78 2.99 -16.04
C ARG A 883 6.34 3.15 -16.47
N GLN A 884 5.47 2.32 -15.92
CA GLN A 884 4.06 2.30 -16.28
C GLN A 884 3.32 3.52 -15.73
N LEU A 885 3.60 3.90 -14.49
CA LEU A 885 3.11 5.15 -13.89
C LEU A 885 3.49 6.34 -14.76
N THR A 886 4.73 6.40 -15.23
CA THR A 886 5.21 7.44 -16.15
C THR A 886 4.35 7.50 -17.42
N SER A 887 4.08 6.36 -18.05
CA SER A 887 3.21 6.30 -19.23
C SER A 887 1.76 6.73 -18.94
N SER A 888 1.18 6.28 -17.82
CA SER A 888 -0.17 6.67 -17.41
C SER A 888 -0.29 8.17 -17.12
N LEU A 889 0.70 8.74 -16.43
CA LEU A 889 0.75 10.18 -16.14
C LEU A 889 0.95 10.99 -17.41
N LEU A 890 1.80 10.56 -18.35
CA LEU A 890 2.00 11.24 -19.62
C LEU A 890 0.70 11.33 -20.42
N ALA A 891 -0.09 10.26 -20.44
CA ALA A 891 -1.39 10.24 -21.10
C ALA A 891 -2.44 11.12 -20.38
N LYS A 892 -2.48 11.11 -19.04
CA LYS A 892 -3.51 11.84 -18.25
C LYS A 892 -3.21 13.33 -18.11
N LEU A 893 -1.93 13.72 -18.10
CA LEU A 893 -1.48 15.09 -17.83
C LEU A 893 -1.01 15.83 -19.09
N GLU A 894 -1.27 15.28 -20.27
CA GLU A 894 -0.97 15.93 -21.54
C GLU A 894 -1.62 17.33 -21.61
N GLY A 895 -0.84 18.36 -21.96
CA GLY A 895 -1.32 19.74 -22.06
C GLY A 895 -1.50 20.49 -20.73
N THR A 896 -1.30 19.87 -19.57
CA THR A 896 -1.49 20.51 -18.25
C THR A 896 -0.31 21.37 -17.77
N GLY A 897 0.74 21.50 -18.60
CA GLY A 897 1.90 22.32 -18.29
C GLY A 897 2.85 21.70 -17.27
N VAL A 898 2.90 20.36 -17.16
CA VAL A 898 3.82 19.64 -16.26
C VAL A 898 4.84 18.81 -17.04
N TYR A 899 6.01 18.62 -16.44
CA TYR A 899 7.03 17.68 -16.85
C TYR A 899 6.97 16.42 -15.97
N ILE A 900 7.13 15.25 -16.59
CA ILE A 900 7.16 13.96 -15.89
C ILE A 900 8.54 13.33 -16.11
N GLY A 901 9.25 13.07 -15.01
CA GLY A 901 10.56 12.44 -14.99
C GLY A 901 10.52 11.07 -14.30
N HIS A 902 11.29 10.09 -14.81
CA HIS A 902 11.49 8.80 -14.15
C HIS A 902 12.98 8.57 -13.89
N SER A 903 13.39 8.57 -12.62
CA SER A 903 14.75 8.24 -12.23
C SER A 903 14.84 6.80 -11.70
N HIS A 904 15.52 5.94 -12.47
CA HIS A 904 15.80 4.57 -12.04
C HIS A 904 16.81 4.50 -10.90
N ALA A 905 17.78 5.42 -10.84
CA ALA A 905 18.81 5.44 -9.81
C ALA A 905 18.26 5.90 -8.45
N LYS A 906 17.34 6.88 -8.47
CA LYS A 906 16.69 7.38 -7.26
C LYS A 906 15.45 6.58 -6.85
N CYS A 907 14.98 5.66 -7.70
CA CYS A 907 13.72 4.94 -7.53
C CYS A 907 12.51 5.89 -7.35
N THR A 908 12.39 6.91 -8.22
CA THR A 908 11.32 7.91 -8.15
C THR A 908 10.71 8.23 -9.51
N VAL A 909 9.40 8.47 -9.54
CA VAL A 909 8.69 9.14 -10.65
C VAL A 909 8.24 10.49 -10.16
N GLU A 910 8.65 11.56 -10.83
CA GLU A 910 8.35 12.94 -10.43
C GLU A 910 7.44 13.60 -11.47
N VAL A 911 6.39 14.26 -11.01
CA VAL A 911 5.60 15.21 -11.79
C VAL A 911 5.89 16.59 -11.25
N ARG A 912 6.39 17.51 -12.09
CA ARG A 912 6.74 18.88 -11.69
C ARG A 912 6.22 19.90 -12.68
N LEU A 913 5.97 21.12 -12.22
CA LEU A 913 5.57 22.24 -13.09
C LEU A 913 6.62 22.49 -14.20
N SER A 914 6.15 22.72 -15.43
CA SER A 914 7.02 23.14 -16.53
C SER A 914 7.62 24.50 -16.22
N GLY A 915 8.92 24.64 -16.44
CA GLY A 915 9.65 25.87 -16.08
C GLY A 915 10.20 25.89 -14.65
N VAL A 916 10.02 24.82 -13.86
CA VAL A 916 10.68 24.66 -12.56
C VAL A 916 11.80 23.64 -12.68
N ASN A 917 13.06 24.08 -12.73
CA ASN A 917 14.25 23.20 -12.68
C ASN A 917 15.47 23.95 -12.15
N LYS A 918 16.49 23.20 -11.68
CA LYS A 918 17.71 23.77 -11.08
C LYS A 918 18.47 24.69 -12.05
N GLY A 919 18.34 24.51 -13.37
CA GLY A 919 18.94 25.36 -14.40
C GLY A 919 18.39 26.78 -14.41
N ILE A 920 17.07 26.93 -14.39
CA ILE A 920 16.40 28.25 -14.33
C ILE A 920 16.75 28.94 -13.00
N ALA A 921 16.81 28.19 -11.91
CA ALA A 921 17.21 28.72 -10.61
C ALA A 921 18.66 29.22 -10.59
N ALA A 922 19.59 28.41 -11.10
CA ALA A 922 21.00 28.78 -11.22
C ALA A 922 21.19 30.03 -12.10
N ASP A 923 20.42 30.14 -13.19
CA ASP A 923 20.45 31.29 -14.09
C ASP A 923 19.97 32.59 -13.43
N ALA A 924 18.87 32.50 -12.66
CA ALA A 924 18.35 33.62 -11.87
C ALA A 924 19.34 34.05 -10.78
N LEU A 925 19.97 33.10 -10.09
CA LEU A 925 20.99 33.38 -9.06
C LEU A 925 22.23 34.03 -9.66
N LEU A 926 22.71 33.56 -10.82
CA LEU A 926 23.81 34.20 -11.53
C LEU A 926 23.47 35.63 -11.95
N SER A 927 22.26 35.85 -12.48
CA SER A 927 21.80 37.18 -12.90
C SER A 927 21.74 38.14 -11.70
N SER A 928 21.20 37.68 -10.56
CA SER A 928 21.17 38.48 -9.32
C SER A 928 22.58 38.80 -8.81
N ALA A 929 23.54 37.88 -8.92
CA ALA A 929 24.93 38.15 -8.54
C ALA A 929 25.59 39.19 -9.48
N GLN A 930 25.28 39.13 -10.78
CA GLN A 930 25.78 40.11 -11.76
C GLN A 930 25.25 41.52 -11.56
N GLU A 931 24.04 41.68 -11.01
CA GLU A 931 23.48 42.98 -10.64
C GLU A 931 24.28 43.64 -9.51
N GLU A 932 24.84 42.86 -8.58
CA GLU A 932 25.65 43.37 -7.47
C GLU A 932 27.06 43.75 -7.94
N ALA A 933 27.74 42.85 -8.65
CA ALA A 933 28.99 43.14 -9.34
C ALA A 933 29.32 42.09 -10.43
N PRO A 934 30.17 42.43 -11.41
CA PRO A 934 30.60 41.50 -12.46
C PRO A 934 31.23 40.20 -11.90
N VAL A 935 30.51 39.08 -12.00
CA VAL A 935 31.04 37.74 -11.62
C VAL A 935 32.24 37.38 -12.50
N ASP A 936 33.39 37.11 -11.87
CA ASP A 936 34.66 36.76 -12.52
C ASP A 936 35.22 35.38 -12.12
N PHE A 937 34.45 34.60 -11.33
CA PHE A 937 34.69 33.19 -11.03
C PHE A 937 33.37 32.44 -10.83
N VAL A 938 33.29 31.21 -11.36
CA VAL A 938 32.11 30.32 -11.17
C VAL A 938 32.57 28.92 -10.78
N LEU A 939 32.08 28.42 -9.64
CA LEU A 939 32.14 27.02 -9.25
C LEU A 939 30.72 26.46 -9.17
N CYS A 940 30.41 25.44 -9.97
CA CYS A 940 29.09 24.81 -9.97
C CYS A 940 29.28 23.29 -9.82
N VAL A 941 28.71 22.70 -8.77
CA VAL A 941 28.89 21.28 -8.44
C VAL A 941 27.54 20.59 -8.28
N GLY A 942 27.36 19.44 -8.92
CA GLY A 942 26.15 18.61 -8.78
C GLY A 942 26.41 17.13 -9.04
N ASP A 943 25.46 16.24 -8.75
CA ASP A 943 25.67 14.79 -8.80
C ASP A 943 24.59 14.03 -9.60
N ASP A 944 23.41 14.61 -9.77
CA ASP A 944 22.24 13.93 -10.31
C ASP A 944 21.70 14.48 -11.66
N ASP A 945 20.64 13.86 -12.18
CA ASP A 945 20.03 14.26 -13.46
C ASP A 945 19.37 15.65 -13.40
N ASP A 946 18.97 16.08 -12.20
CA ASP A 946 18.38 17.40 -11.99
C ASP A 946 19.46 18.49 -12.00
N ASP A 947 20.66 18.16 -11.50
CA ASP A 947 21.84 19.03 -11.55
C ASP A 947 22.37 19.24 -12.97
N GLU A 948 22.09 18.35 -13.92
CA GLU A 948 22.46 18.55 -15.32
C GLU A 948 21.79 19.79 -15.92
N TYR A 949 20.58 20.15 -15.47
CA TYR A 949 19.95 21.40 -15.88
C TYR A 949 20.73 22.62 -15.37
N MET A 950 21.23 22.55 -14.13
CA MET A 950 22.09 23.57 -13.52
C MET A 950 23.43 23.69 -14.26
N LEU A 951 24.10 22.56 -14.52
CA LEU A 951 25.37 22.51 -15.24
C LEU A 951 25.23 22.97 -16.70
N SER A 952 24.16 22.59 -17.38
CA SER A 952 23.86 23.01 -18.76
C SER A 952 23.60 24.52 -18.86
N ALA A 953 22.77 25.08 -17.95
CA ALA A 953 22.51 26.51 -17.89
C ALA A 953 23.81 27.31 -17.65
N MET A 954 24.64 26.88 -16.68
CA MET A 954 25.93 27.52 -16.42
C MET A 954 26.90 27.38 -17.59
N THR A 955 26.94 26.23 -18.26
CA THR A 955 27.78 26.04 -19.46
C THR A 955 27.41 27.03 -20.56
N ALA A 956 26.11 27.21 -20.82
CA ALA A 956 25.61 28.16 -21.81
C ALA A 956 26.00 29.60 -21.44
N ARG A 957 25.86 30.00 -20.17
CA ARG A 957 26.19 31.34 -19.68
C ARG A 957 27.68 31.63 -19.70
N VAL A 958 28.51 30.72 -19.22
CA VAL A 958 29.98 30.85 -19.26
C VAL A 958 30.49 30.97 -20.69
N SER A 959 29.82 30.30 -21.65
CA SER A 959 30.19 30.35 -23.07
C SER A 959 29.66 31.59 -23.80
N SER A 960 28.80 32.39 -23.17
CA SER A 960 28.22 33.59 -23.79
C SER A 960 29.30 34.65 -24.07
N PRO A 961 29.23 35.41 -25.18
CA PRO A 961 30.24 36.40 -25.54
C PRO A 961 30.58 37.38 -24.41
N ASP A 962 29.56 37.78 -23.65
CA ASP A 962 29.67 38.80 -22.59
C ASP A 962 30.38 38.30 -21.32
N MET A 963 30.48 36.98 -21.13
CA MET A 963 31.09 36.35 -19.96
C MET A 963 32.34 35.54 -20.28
N ARG A 964 32.44 35.04 -21.52
CA ARG A 964 33.51 34.13 -21.96
C ARG A 964 34.90 34.69 -21.72
N GLU A 965 35.12 35.97 -22.00
CA GLU A 965 36.43 36.60 -21.81
C GLU A 965 36.80 36.74 -20.32
N ARG A 966 35.81 37.07 -19.48
CA ARG A 966 35.99 37.25 -18.02
C ARG A 966 36.21 35.93 -17.28
N LEU A 967 35.53 34.87 -17.72
CA LEU A 967 35.54 33.55 -17.07
C LEU A 967 36.53 32.55 -17.69
N LEU A 968 37.30 32.96 -18.70
CA LEU A 968 38.28 32.09 -19.35
C LEU A 968 39.30 31.58 -18.32
N GLY A 969 39.31 30.27 -18.08
CA GLY A 969 40.17 29.63 -17.07
C GLY A 969 39.74 29.87 -15.61
N ARG A 970 38.54 30.43 -15.37
CA ARG A 970 37.97 30.72 -14.04
C ARG A 970 36.56 30.16 -13.82
N SER A 971 36.10 29.28 -14.72
CA SER A 971 34.85 28.54 -14.59
C SER A 971 35.13 27.06 -14.33
N PHE A 972 34.51 26.48 -13.31
CA PHE A 972 34.64 25.08 -12.94
C PHE A 972 33.25 24.47 -12.75
N LEU A 973 32.79 23.73 -13.76
CA LEU A 973 31.51 23.02 -13.75
C LEU A 973 31.80 21.53 -13.51
N VAL A 974 31.31 21.00 -12.40
CA VAL A 974 31.79 19.75 -11.81
C VAL A 974 30.62 18.79 -11.56
N THR A 975 30.78 17.55 -12.00
CA THR A 975 29.88 16.46 -11.60
C THR A 975 30.52 15.56 -10.54
N VAL A 976 29.73 15.01 -9.62
CA VAL A 976 30.19 14.08 -8.57
C VAL A 976 29.84 12.64 -8.93
N GLY A 977 30.83 11.76 -8.87
CA GLY A 977 30.71 10.36 -9.26
C GLY A 977 30.98 10.11 -10.74
N ASN A 978 30.90 8.85 -11.15
CA ASN A 978 31.18 8.44 -12.53
C ASN A 978 29.91 8.50 -13.40
N ARG A 979 29.74 9.58 -14.16
CA ARG A 979 28.64 9.78 -15.12
C ARG A 979 29.14 9.70 -16.55
N ALA A 980 28.52 8.80 -17.34
CA ALA A 980 28.82 8.63 -18.76
C ALA A 980 28.27 9.75 -19.67
N LYS A 981 27.42 10.64 -19.14
CA LYS A 981 26.84 11.79 -19.83
C LYS A 981 26.61 12.92 -18.82
N SER A 982 27.33 14.02 -18.96
CA SER A 982 27.12 15.24 -18.17
C SER A 982 27.53 16.48 -18.97
N HIS A 983 26.88 17.61 -18.70
CA HIS A 983 27.27 18.94 -19.18
C HIS A 983 28.45 19.54 -18.39
N ALA A 984 28.92 18.85 -17.33
CA ALA A 984 30.09 19.26 -16.57
C ALA A 984 31.38 19.21 -17.41
N GLN A 985 32.31 20.12 -17.09
CA GLN A 985 33.66 20.15 -17.66
C GLN A 985 34.60 19.17 -16.96
N TYR A 986 34.33 18.92 -15.67
CA TYR A 986 35.18 18.14 -14.77
C TYR A 986 34.36 17.16 -13.93
N GLN A 987 35.02 16.12 -13.40
CA GLN A 987 34.41 15.16 -12.47
C GLN A 987 35.23 15.02 -11.17
N THR A 988 34.53 14.69 -10.08
CA THR A 988 35.08 14.24 -8.80
C THR A 988 34.53 12.84 -8.47
N ASN A 989 35.17 12.05 -7.61
CA ASN A 989 34.74 10.66 -7.37
C ASN A 989 33.64 10.55 -6.32
N SER A 990 33.61 11.46 -5.34
CA SER A 990 32.68 11.40 -4.21
C SER A 990 32.38 12.76 -3.58
N ALA A 991 31.31 12.84 -2.78
CA ALA A 991 31.00 14.01 -1.95
C ALA A 991 32.13 14.38 -0.98
N ARG A 992 33.01 13.42 -0.62
CA ARG A 992 34.19 13.68 0.21
C ARG A 992 35.25 14.50 -0.54
N ASP A 993 35.37 14.31 -1.85
CA ASP A 993 36.26 15.13 -2.68
C ASP A 993 35.75 16.56 -2.78
N VAL A 994 34.42 16.73 -2.83
CA VAL A 994 33.76 18.05 -2.75
C VAL A 994 34.03 18.70 -1.40
N LEU A 995 33.89 17.98 -0.28
CA LEU A 995 34.26 18.50 1.04
C LEU A 995 35.74 18.93 1.08
N SER A 996 36.66 18.10 0.57
CA SER A 996 38.09 18.43 0.54
C SER A 996 38.37 19.70 -0.28
N LEU A 997 37.62 19.91 -1.37
CA LEU A 997 37.67 21.14 -2.15
C LEU A 997 37.16 22.35 -1.34
N LEU A 998 36.05 22.21 -0.63
CA LEU A 998 35.48 23.28 0.21
C LEU A 998 36.40 23.62 1.41
N GLU A 999 37.05 22.63 2.01
CA GLU A 999 38.06 22.81 3.07
C GLU A 999 39.28 23.59 2.54
N LEU A 1000 39.74 23.27 1.32
CA LEU A 1000 40.81 24.00 0.66
C LEU A 1000 40.45 25.46 0.39
N LEU A 1001 39.23 25.72 -0.12
CA LEU A 1001 38.78 27.08 -0.44
C LEU A 1001 38.48 27.93 0.81
N SER A 1002 38.06 27.30 1.91
CA SER A 1002 37.81 27.96 3.19
C SER A 1002 39.09 28.22 4.02
N GLY A 1003 40.25 27.73 3.59
CA GLY A 1003 41.53 27.90 4.29
C GLY A 1003 41.72 26.97 5.49
N ASN A 1004 40.82 25.99 5.67
CA ASN A 1004 40.86 24.99 6.74
C ASN A 1004 41.62 23.74 6.26
N SER A 1005 42.91 23.86 5.97
CA SER A 1005 43.72 22.68 5.64
C SER A 1005 44.03 21.88 6.90
N VAL A 1006 43.36 20.74 7.13
CA VAL A 1006 43.98 19.64 7.86
C VAL A 1006 45.05 19.07 6.92
N GLY A 1007 46.32 19.22 7.30
CA GLY A 1007 47.44 18.77 6.47
C GLY A 1007 47.36 17.26 6.15
N PRO A 1008 48.06 16.80 5.09
CA PRO A 1008 48.03 15.41 4.67
C PRO A 1008 48.80 14.54 5.67
N ALA A 1009 48.11 14.08 6.70
CA ALA A 1009 48.58 12.99 7.55
C ALA A 1009 47.47 11.94 7.63
N MET A 1010 47.79 10.76 7.09
CA MET A 1010 47.00 9.52 7.05
C MET A 1010 45.87 9.43 6.02
N VAL A 1011 46.26 9.27 4.76
CA VAL A 1011 45.49 8.43 3.81
C VAL A 1011 46.48 7.48 3.12
N GLU A 1012 46.68 6.30 3.70
CA GLU A 1012 47.16 5.17 2.91
C GLU A 1012 46.02 4.72 1.96
N PRO A 1013 46.30 4.39 0.69
CA PRO A 1013 45.28 3.85 -0.21
C PRO A 1013 44.92 2.43 0.22
N VAL A 1014 43.67 2.22 0.64
CA VAL A 1014 43.10 0.88 0.95
C VAL A 1014 42.97 -0.03 -0.30
N GLN A 1015 43.46 0.38 -1.47
CA GLN A 1015 43.43 -0.43 -2.70
C GLN A 1015 44.60 -1.43 -2.86
N GLN A 1016 45.45 -1.64 -1.87
CA GLN A 1016 46.54 -2.64 -1.92
C GLN A 1016 46.43 -3.80 -0.92
N ARG A 1017 45.26 -4.11 -0.35
CA ARG A 1017 45.09 -5.26 0.57
C ARG A 1017 44.27 -6.45 0.05
N TRP A 1018 44.02 -6.55 -1.26
CA TRP A 1018 43.38 -7.71 -1.89
C TRP A 1018 44.13 -8.23 -3.14
N ARG A 1019 45.46 -8.36 -3.03
CA ARG A 1019 46.28 -9.17 -3.95
C ARG A 1019 47.30 -9.97 -3.15
N GLY A 1020 46.81 -10.96 -2.41
CA GLY A 1020 47.66 -11.80 -1.57
C GLY A 1020 46.92 -12.94 -0.87
N ALA A 1021 45.95 -13.58 -1.54
CA ALA A 1021 45.35 -14.84 -1.10
C ALA A 1021 44.65 -15.53 -2.29
N ALA A 1022 45.40 -15.74 -3.38
CA ALA A 1022 45.01 -16.61 -4.48
C ALA A 1022 46.18 -17.53 -4.79
N SER A 1023 46.48 -18.43 -3.85
CA SER A 1023 47.36 -19.57 -4.07
C SER A 1023 47.10 -20.64 -3.01
N PHE A 1024 45.98 -21.35 -3.10
CA PHE A 1024 45.90 -22.75 -2.69
C PHE A 1024 44.86 -23.44 -3.55
N THR A 1025 45.37 -24.08 -4.60
CA THR A 1025 44.75 -25.16 -5.34
C THR A 1025 44.75 -26.43 -4.49
N HIS A 1026 43.58 -26.92 -4.09
CA HIS A 1026 43.12 -28.29 -4.36
C HIS A 1026 41.67 -28.50 -3.92
#